data_AF-R4HCJ1-F1
#
_entry.id   AF-R4HCJ1-F1
#
_cell.length_a   1.000
_cell.length_b   1.000
_cell.length_c   1.000
_cell.angle_alpha   90.00
_cell.angle_beta   90.00
_cell.angle_gamma   90.00
#
_symmetry.space_group_name_H-M   'P 1'
#
loop_
_entity.id
_entity.type
_entity.pdbx_description
1 polymer ?
#
loop_
_entity_poly.entity_id
_entity_poly.type
_entity_poly.pdbx_seq_one_letter_code
_entity_poly.pdbx_strand_id
1 'polypeptide(L)'
;MTETSHTPAPTDPDDEGQGHNFPPAHRIPMSSGSWRYSLGDDGHERGVYMRGQGKNARWEYVSPLPHITTRLTDRDGEGSRTNLRYRLTMDLDAPASTATVCDRRDITTGEWAVRLDVPVSADRRILDATATAIFSAAHHEGVDVAESVPMWRDGHLIMPPADMGPEGYQEYAADEERALQAWREIARVCADNPKLGLCLGAAVGGLYVGPLDRQPFIVDLVGAARRGKSTGLFLGAGALGWAGSPRQPAGVLRTANSSAQGMHQMLRALACLPAFADETGTAKRTVAQKEEFILSIAQGDSRTMGERGGLGGKRTPRWSGVYMASGNESIGEGVTNEATWARVMAVHTPITATPAAAARISELVPLAYGWPFQWVMRDPDIDGMRARLATAENDMPIPADGGVPGTIAENLAIIVAGARLVGDMIGVTDWTGPVLDEAQAILATMTAELDERGATPADRLMSAVLSAWSTHPDTFPDLATYKAAFTKTPLPGEAHPPRMPPVVDGLVLDEPPALAVWPGRMGPVAREADISDHNTGVRDLVAEGRMITNPGRRQKKVSITTDVKRWMYLFRLDATPTDDGAPGPDDQSPPEADGTSADTRTGTPDDETPAEVPTEEQPALVDEAGQVPTDPTDEVPTTEVPSSHLEVPTEVPSSQPLSGNLGEPALTWENTGSQDRSSQSSQFPKTKVRKEVGTSVGTEVPTGNLGGNSGGNSGGNSGGNSGGNRVPRSKKKTPPARPEVLAIALEGATGTLYTYDRSGIHISDAGTLMSDMGRLLNYVADQMPTGGTIAIDAEAGESLGYPDYPERFGDTPPAELPMPDRPRVIADAARESWFASKDGADNWTTWTRGESKHPDQVAITVAALEWMDARLSGISAHSMLTMHMPAGGREGDEVADTAADAVYLLGRVRELTGTPWAYTGGSTWCMGIRDQYLTRAGLRRPELDKKVKPPKFKLHGRHYDGPLSPAYDVPDSGLRWRNPAALEGGDHKRRWVIGYDLNMAHLGTAASAALAVNAVREIDEAEWDRNVHGLWLMDPVNDAYGDGQGPPLAGPAASTTGPWWAHTVQVDALIKWGIVNDGFSTRAVVPVDWDGNPISGETQIFRGYATRLRNAIQSIPKATEDELESRVRKALKSQYSEAAGQMGRIESPWLSRPDWSMAITSGSRVNTLRTVVKVYDATGKWPLEIASDAIYYETNGPDPEEHNPARGIIKYDDTEVKLGHYKCIQSGTMAEYIEKRSKVWKG
;
A
#
# COMPACT_ATOMS: atom_id res chain seq x y z
N MET A 1 -55.26 -1.50 41.04
CA MET A 1 -55.23 -2.75 41.83
C MET A 1 -54.34 -2.52 43.05
N THR A 2 -54.39 -3.35 44.08
CA THR A 2 -53.62 -3.13 45.32
C THR A 2 -52.23 -3.74 45.23
N GLU A 3 -51.20 -2.90 45.13
CA GLU A 3 -49.80 -3.31 45.33
C GLU A 3 -49.35 -2.92 46.73
N THR A 4 -48.76 -3.87 47.45
CA THR A 4 -48.26 -3.69 48.83
C THR A 4 -46.81 -3.24 48.81
N SER A 5 -46.57 -1.96 49.09
CA SER A 5 -45.22 -1.42 49.23
C SER A 5 -44.52 -1.97 50.49
N HIS A 6 -43.60 -2.92 50.31
CA HIS A 6 -42.67 -3.32 51.37
C HIS A 6 -41.47 -2.39 51.42
N THR A 7 -41.49 -1.42 52.32
CA THR A 7 -40.29 -0.64 52.69
C THR A 7 -39.29 -1.56 53.41
N PRO A 8 -38.00 -1.62 52.99
CA PRO A 8 -36.98 -2.33 53.77
C PRO A 8 -36.73 -1.60 55.10
N ALA A 9 -36.42 -2.36 56.15
CA ALA A 9 -36.03 -1.81 57.44
C ALA A 9 -34.63 -1.16 57.36
N PRO A 10 -34.33 -0.11 58.14
CA PRO A 10 -32.99 0.45 58.22
C PRO A 10 -32.03 -0.59 58.80
N THR A 11 -30.89 -0.80 58.13
CA THR A 11 -29.80 -1.65 58.60
C THR A 11 -28.98 -0.95 59.69
N ASP A 12 -28.49 -1.72 60.66
CA ASP A 12 -27.61 -1.22 61.72
C ASP A 12 -26.31 -0.62 61.14
N PRO A 13 -25.85 0.56 61.62
CA PRO A 13 -24.62 1.19 61.15
C PRO A 13 -23.33 0.49 61.65
N ASP A 14 -23.43 -0.51 62.52
CA ASP A 14 -22.27 -1.17 63.14
C ASP A 14 -21.79 -2.46 62.41
N ASP A 15 -22.40 -2.89 61.29
CA ASP A 15 -21.97 -4.08 60.50
C ASP A 15 -21.21 -3.75 59.20
N GLU A 16 -20.53 -2.60 59.12
CA GLU A 16 -19.65 -2.23 57.99
C GLU A 16 -18.48 -3.22 57.77
N GLY A 17 -18.25 -4.16 58.69
CA GLY A 17 -17.16 -5.13 58.65
C GLY A 17 -17.31 -6.30 57.65
N GLN A 18 -18.51 -6.55 57.11
CA GLN A 18 -18.80 -7.80 56.38
C GLN A 18 -19.18 -7.67 54.89
N GLY A 19 -19.43 -6.47 54.37
CA GLY A 19 -20.06 -6.27 53.04
C GLY A 19 -19.35 -6.92 51.84
N HIS A 20 -18.02 -6.96 51.80
CA HIS A 20 -17.23 -7.37 50.61
C HIS A 20 -17.14 -8.90 50.35
N ASN A 21 -18.11 -9.71 50.79
CA ASN A 21 -18.09 -11.16 50.57
C ASN A 21 -19.27 -11.71 49.74
N PHE A 22 -20.19 -10.83 49.32
CA PHE A 22 -21.14 -11.16 48.26
C PHE A 22 -20.42 -11.31 46.91
N PRO A 23 -20.94 -12.14 45.99
CA PRO A 23 -20.41 -12.25 44.64
C PRO A 23 -21.01 -11.17 43.72
N PRO A 24 -20.23 -10.57 42.81
CA PRO A 24 -20.77 -9.72 41.73
C PRO A 24 -21.86 -10.46 40.95
N ALA A 25 -22.81 -9.77 40.33
CA ALA A 25 -24.03 -10.36 39.80
C ALA A 25 -23.75 -11.40 38.69
N HIS A 26 -22.94 -11.05 37.69
CA HIS A 26 -22.85 -11.82 36.44
C HIS A 26 -21.72 -12.85 36.46
N ARG A 27 -21.96 -14.05 35.92
CA ARG A 27 -20.96 -15.13 35.86
C ARG A 27 -20.20 -15.14 34.54
N ILE A 28 -18.86 -15.23 34.61
CA ILE A 28 -18.01 -15.48 33.45
C ILE A 28 -17.78 -17.01 33.30
N PRO A 29 -18.09 -17.62 32.15
CA PRO A 29 -17.85 -19.04 31.89
C PRO A 29 -16.38 -19.32 31.54
N MET A 30 -15.52 -19.47 32.56
CA MET A 30 -14.12 -19.89 32.39
C MET A 30 -13.92 -21.38 32.71
N SER A 31 -12.91 -22.01 32.09
CA SER A 31 -12.55 -23.42 32.29
C SER A 31 -11.93 -23.74 33.66
N SER A 32 -11.46 -22.74 34.39
CA SER A 32 -10.88 -22.91 35.73
C SER A 32 -11.00 -21.62 36.56
N GLY A 33 -11.07 -21.77 37.89
CA GLY A 33 -11.35 -20.68 38.83
C GLY A 33 -12.84 -20.36 38.95
N SER A 34 -13.16 -19.31 39.69
CA SER A 34 -14.52 -18.73 39.73
C SER A 34 -14.41 -17.27 39.36
N TRP A 35 -15.10 -16.88 38.30
CA TRP A 35 -14.96 -15.58 37.65
C TRP A 35 -16.34 -14.94 37.46
N ARG A 36 -16.40 -13.63 37.70
CA ARG A 36 -17.62 -12.82 37.61
C ARG A 36 -17.31 -11.42 37.12
N TYR A 37 -18.34 -10.66 36.75
CA TYR A 37 -18.23 -9.22 36.52
C TYR A 37 -19.43 -8.49 37.14
N SER A 38 -19.24 -7.19 37.38
CA SER A 38 -20.27 -6.23 37.75
C SER A 38 -20.40 -5.18 36.65
N LEU A 39 -21.61 -4.66 36.45
CA LEU A 39 -21.86 -3.50 35.57
C LEU A 39 -21.81 -2.16 36.33
N GLY A 40 -21.70 -2.21 37.67
CA GLY A 40 -21.77 -1.07 38.61
C GLY A 40 -23.08 -0.99 39.42
N ASP A 41 -24.02 -1.91 39.17
CA ASP A 41 -25.40 -1.91 39.68
C ASP A 41 -25.63 -2.85 40.89
N ASP A 42 -24.67 -3.72 41.18
CA ASP A 42 -24.76 -4.80 42.19
C ASP A 42 -24.03 -4.48 43.51
N GLY A 43 -23.56 -3.25 43.69
CA GLY A 43 -22.75 -2.81 44.85
C GLY A 43 -21.26 -3.11 44.73
N HIS A 44 -20.80 -3.65 43.60
CA HIS A 44 -19.38 -3.72 43.23
C HIS A 44 -19.01 -2.62 42.21
N GLU A 45 -17.71 -2.36 42.06
CA GLU A 45 -17.18 -1.48 41.01
C GLU A 45 -17.35 -2.15 39.64
N ARG A 46 -17.65 -1.36 38.60
CA ARG A 46 -17.76 -1.89 37.23
C ARG A 46 -16.44 -2.53 36.78
N GLY A 47 -16.42 -3.84 36.66
CA GLY A 47 -15.16 -4.56 36.49
C GLY A 47 -15.28 -6.08 36.53
N VAL A 48 -14.15 -6.72 36.28
CA VAL A 48 -13.98 -8.18 36.28
C VAL A 48 -13.35 -8.62 37.59
N TYR A 49 -13.93 -9.68 38.16
CA TYR A 49 -13.57 -10.22 39.46
C TYR A 49 -13.21 -11.69 39.39
N MET A 50 -12.10 -12.06 40.03
CA MET A 50 -11.70 -13.44 40.27
C MET A 50 -11.90 -13.77 41.75
N ARG A 51 -12.43 -14.97 42.06
CA ARG A 51 -12.40 -15.50 43.42
C ARG A 51 -11.10 -16.26 43.65
N GLY A 52 -10.40 -15.95 44.75
CA GLY A 52 -9.22 -16.71 45.19
C GLY A 52 -9.51 -18.18 45.53
N GLN A 53 -8.49 -18.94 45.90
CA GLN A 53 -8.66 -20.33 46.36
C GLN A 53 -8.66 -20.45 47.89
N GLY A 54 -9.66 -21.16 48.42
CA GLY A 54 -9.82 -21.44 49.85
C GLY A 54 -11.25 -21.24 50.35
N LYS A 55 -11.59 -21.79 51.51
CA LYS A 55 -12.94 -21.68 52.09
C LYS A 55 -13.37 -20.24 52.37
N ASN A 56 -12.42 -19.37 52.67
CA ASN A 56 -12.64 -17.95 53.01
C ASN A 56 -12.23 -17.01 51.85
N ALA A 57 -12.16 -17.53 50.61
CA ALA A 57 -11.76 -16.72 49.46
C ALA A 57 -12.82 -15.66 49.12
N ARG A 58 -12.37 -14.40 49.07
CA ARG A 58 -13.13 -13.24 48.63
C ARG A 58 -13.05 -13.10 47.10
N TRP A 59 -13.82 -12.15 46.56
CA TRP A 59 -13.70 -11.67 45.19
C TRP A 59 -12.69 -10.53 45.13
N GLU A 60 -11.77 -10.60 44.18
CA GLU A 60 -10.71 -9.63 43.95
C GLU A 60 -10.90 -9.03 42.55
N TYR A 61 -10.88 -7.70 42.45
CA TYR A 61 -10.93 -6.98 41.17
C TYR A 61 -9.63 -7.22 40.40
N VAL A 62 -9.73 -7.55 39.11
CA VAL A 62 -8.57 -7.96 38.29
C VAL A 62 -8.50 -7.26 36.92
N SER A 63 -9.56 -6.59 36.47
CA SER A 63 -9.56 -5.72 35.28
C SER A 63 -10.73 -4.75 35.32
N PRO A 64 -10.59 -3.52 34.81
CA PRO A 64 -11.74 -2.69 34.44
C PRO A 64 -12.61 -3.38 33.37
N LEU A 65 -13.87 -2.96 33.29
CA LEU A 65 -14.83 -3.35 32.26
C LEU A 65 -15.43 -2.09 31.62
N PRO A 66 -15.14 -1.77 30.35
CA PRO A 66 -15.69 -0.56 29.71
C PRO A 66 -17.22 -0.63 29.57
N HIS A 67 -17.84 0.52 29.43
CA HIS A 67 -19.20 0.65 28.91
C HIS A 67 -19.20 0.38 27.41
N ILE A 68 -20.16 -0.42 26.94
CA ILE A 68 -20.36 -0.68 25.51
C ILE A 68 -21.54 0.18 25.06
N THR A 69 -21.28 1.26 24.32
CA THR A 69 -22.30 2.23 23.93
C THR A 69 -22.99 1.90 22.61
N THR A 70 -22.33 1.13 21.73
CA THR A 70 -22.94 0.70 20.46
C THR A 70 -22.30 -0.57 19.94
N ARG A 71 -23.12 -1.42 19.30
CA ARG A 71 -22.70 -2.61 18.55
C ARG A 71 -22.76 -2.32 17.05
N LEU A 72 -21.60 -2.13 16.43
CA LEU A 72 -21.46 -1.77 15.03
C LEU A 72 -21.39 -3.01 14.14
N THR A 73 -22.41 -3.20 13.32
CA THR A 73 -22.51 -4.32 12.37
C THR A 73 -21.78 -3.98 11.06
N ASP A 74 -20.81 -4.82 10.68
CA ASP A 74 -20.19 -4.75 9.35
C ASP A 74 -20.87 -5.75 8.41
N ARG A 75 -21.13 -5.35 7.16
CA ARG A 75 -21.74 -6.19 6.11
C ARG A 75 -20.86 -6.31 4.86
N ASP A 76 -21.12 -7.33 4.06
CA ASP A 76 -20.62 -7.47 2.68
C ASP A 76 -21.58 -6.80 1.67
N GLY A 77 -21.23 -6.88 0.38
CA GLY A 77 -22.05 -6.39 -0.73
C GLY A 77 -23.35 -7.18 -0.98
N GLU A 78 -23.59 -8.26 -0.24
CA GLU A 78 -24.83 -9.06 -0.27
C GLU A 78 -25.69 -8.80 0.99
N GLY A 79 -25.34 -7.78 1.78
CA GLY A 79 -26.02 -7.42 3.02
C GLY A 79 -25.79 -8.42 4.17
N SER A 80 -25.01 -9.47 3.97
CA SER A 80 -24.70 -10.47 4.99
C SER A 80 -23.71 -9.91 6.00
N ARG A 81 -23.92 -10.26 7.29
CA ARG A 81 -23.13 -9.72 8.40
C ARG A 81 -21.77 -10.42 8.47
N THR A 82 -20.70 -9.69 8.13
CA THR A 82 -19.34 -10.24 8.02
C THR A 82 -18.50 -10.13 9.28
N ASN A 83 -18.86 -9.21 10.18
CA ASN A 83 -18.16 -8.95 11.45
C ASN A 83 -19.09 -8.22 12.46
N LEU A 84 -18.62 -8.04 13.70
CA LEU A 84 -19.23 -7.13 14.68
C LEU A 84 -18.12 -6.40 15.44
N ARG A 85 -18.19 -5.07 15.45
CA ARG A 85 -17.34 -4.18 16.23
C ARG A 85 -18.12 -3.57 17.38
N TYR A 86 -17.42 -3.08 18.39
CA TYR A 86 -18.00 -2.54 19.61
C TYR A 86 -17.43 -1.16 19.86
N ARG A 87 -18.30 -0.18 20.10
CA ARG A 87 -17.94 1.16 20.57
C ARG A 87 -17.86 1.13 22.09
N LEU A 88 -16.67 1.37 22.62
CA LEU A 88 -16.29 1.21 24.02
C LEU A 88 -15.90 2.57 24.62
N THR A 89 -16.29 2.84 25.86
CA THR A 89 -15.83 3.99 26.65
C THR A 89 -15.62 3.57 28.10
N MET A 90 -14.80 4.30 28.85
CA MET A 90 -14.68 4.12 30.30
C MET A 90 -15.70 4.94 31.10
N ASP A 91 -16.32 5.94 30.47
CA ASP A 91 -17.26 6.89 31.07
C ASP A 91 -18.38 7.20 30.06
N LEU A 92 -19.64 7.20 30.52
CA LEU A 92 -20.82 7.47 29.69
C LEU A 92 -21.05 8.97 29.46
N ASP A 93 -20.59 9.82 30.37
CA ASP A 93 -20.73 11.28 30.28
C ASP A 93 -19.56 11.93 29.50
N ALA A 94 -18.53 11.15 29.16
CA ALA A 94 -17.36 11.63 28.43
C ALA A 94 -17.68 11.93 26.94
N PRO A 95 -16.96 12.88 26.31
CA PRO A 95 -17.18 13.22 24.90
C PRO A 95 -17.04 12.01 23.97
N ALA A 96 -17.88 11.95 22.93
CA ALA A 96 -17.88 10.85 21.96
C ALA A 96 -16.50 10.54 21.35
N SER A 97 -15.64 11.55 21.21
CA SER A 97 -14.25 11.41 20.73
C SER A 97 -13.30 10.66 21.68
N THR A 98 -13.72 10.36 22.91
CA THR A 98 -12.97 9.50 23.86
C THR A 98 -13.40 8.03 23.79
N ALA A 99 -14.50 7.72 23.08
CA ALA A 99 -14.87 6.35 22.80
C ALA A 99 -13.95 5.75 21.72
N THR A 100 -13.68 4.45 21.82
CA THR A 100 -12.92 3.71 20.81
C THR A 100 -13.74 2.60 20.18
N VAL A 101 -13.49 2.28 18.91
CA VAL A 101 -14.09 1.13 18.25
C VAL A 101 -13.08 -0.01 18.16
N CYS A 102 -13.51 -1.17 18.67
CA CYS A 102 -12.71 -2.39 18.72
C CYS A 102 -13.43 -3.55 18.05
N ASP A 103 -12.70 -4.36 17.29
CA ASP A 103 -13.18 -5.62 16.76
C ASP A 103 -13.03 -6.76 17.79
N ARG A 104 -13.43 -7.98 17.40
CA ARG A 104 -13.28 -9.17 18.25
C ARG A 104 -11.83 -9.45 18.62
N ARG A 105 -10.87 -9.20 17.72
CA ARG A 105 -9.45 -9.40 17.98
C ARG A 105 -8.96 -8.39 19.01
N ASP A 106 -9.18 -7.09 18.78
CA ASP A 106 -8.78 -6.00 19.67
C ASP A 106 -9.17 -6.28 21.14
N ILE A 107 -10.41 -6.73 21.33
CA ILE A 107 -10.98 -7.11 22.64
C ILE A 107 -10.24 -8.32 23.23
N THR A 108 -9.96 -9.35 22.43
CA THR A 108 -9.26 -10.58 22.87
C THR A 108 -7.73 -10.47 22.95
N THR A 109 -7.10 -9.41 22.44
CA THR A 109 -5.66 -9.14 22.59
C THR A 109 -5.37 -8.17 23.73
N GLY A 110 -6.35 -7.37 24.16
CA GLY A 110 -6.15 -6.28 25.13
C GLY A 110 -5.82 -4.94 24.48
N GLU A 111 -5.74 -4.85 23.15
CA GLU A 111 -5.44 -3.62 22.42
C GLU A 111 -6.50 -2.52 22.68
N TRP A 112 -7.74 -2.90 23.01
CA TRP A 112 -8.81 -2.00 23.45
C TRP A 112 -8.42 -1.16 24.68
N ALA A 113 -7.69 -1.72 25.63
CA ALA A 113 -7.33 -1.06 26.88
C ALA A 113 -6.30 0.06 26.64
N VAL A 114 -5.37 -0.18 25.70
CA VAL A 114 -4.40 0.83 25.25
C VAL A 114 -5.09 1.98 24.51
N ARG A 115 -6.17 1.72 23.76
CA ARG A 115 -6.96 2.77 23.09
C ARG A 115 -7.84 3.59 24.03
N LEU A 116 -8.13 3.10 25.23
CA LEU A 116 -8.86 3.81 26.29
C LEU A 116 -7.95 4.32 27.43
N ASP A 117 -6.63 4.22 27.26
CA ASP A 117 -5.60 4.55 28.27
C ASP A 117 -5.84 3.93 29.66
N VAL A 118 -6.31 2.68 29.71
CA VAL A 118 -6.53 1.93 30.96
C VAL A 118 -5.58 0.75 31.15
N PRO A 119 -5.08 0.51 32.37
CA PRO A 119 -4.20 -0.63 32.65
C PRO A 119 -4.99 -1.94 32.69
N VAL A 120 -4.59 -2.91 31.86
CA VAL A 120 -5.06 -4.30 31.91
C VAL A 120 -3.89 -5.26 32.13
N SER A 121 -4.12 -6.37 32.83
CA SER A 121 -3.09 -7.39 33.01
C SER A 121 -2.83 -8.16 31.72
N ALA A 122 -1.55 -8.42 31.42
CA ALA A 122 -1.14 -9.30 30.33
C ALA A 122 -1.36 -10.80 30.62
N ASP A 123 -1.86 -11.19 31.80
CA ASP A 123 -2.27 -12.57 32.07
C ASP A 123 -3.42 -12.96 31.13
N ARG A 124 -3.17 -13.98 30.30
CA ARG A 124 -4.11 -14.47 29.31
C ARG A 124 -5.47 -14.84 29.92
N ARG A 125 -5.53 -15.33 31.17
CA ARG A 125 -6.80 -15.64 31.85
C ARG A 125 -7.61 -14.39 32.18
N ILE A 126 -6.95 -13.30 32.56
CA ILE A 126 -7.62 -12.01 32.81
C ILE A 126 -8.08 -11.42 31.48
N LEU A 127 -7.26 -11.47 30.43
CA LEU A 127 -7.65 -11.03 29.08
C LEU A 127 -8.86 -11.82 28.54
N ASP A 128 -8.83 -13.16 28.60
CA ASP A 128 -9.94 -14.01 28.13
C ASP A 128 -11.21 -13.83 28.99
N ALA A 129 -11.08 -13.67 30.31
CA ALA A 129 -12.22 -13.37 31.18
C ALA A 129 -12.82 -11.99 30.87
N THR A 130 -12.00 -10.96 30.65
CA THR A 130 -12.45 -9.59 30.37
C THR A 130 -13.05 -9.47 28.98
N ALA A 131 -12.45 -10.11 27.96
CA ALA A 131 -13.06 -10.22 26.64
C ALA A 131 -14.44 -10.91 26.72
N THR A 132 -14.56 -11.99 27.49
CA THR A 132 -15.83 -12.69 27.71
C THR A 132 -16.84 -11.82 28.47
N ALA A 133 -16.40 -11.01 29.43
CA ALA A 133 -17.24 -10.04 30.14
C ALA A 133 -17.73 -8.92 29.21
N ILE A 134 -16.86 -8.32 28.39
CA ILE A 134 -17.24 -7.30 27.38
C ILE A 134 -18.28 -7.86 26.41
N PHE A 135 -18.07 -9.05 25.85
CA PHE A 135 -19.05 -9.68 24.95
C PHE A 135 -20.37 -10.03 25.64
N SER A 136 -20.37 -10.26 26.95
CA SER A 136 -21.56 -10.56 27.75
C SER A 136 -22.32 -9.28 28.15
N ALA A 137 -21.62 -8.26 28.63
CA ALA A 137 -22.16 -6.93 28.95
C ALA A 137 -22.84 -6.31 27.71
N ALA A 138 -22.21 -6.44 26.53
CA ALA A 138 -22.81 -6.06 25.25
C ALA A 138 -24.10 -6.83 24.85
N HIS A 139 -24.55 -7.82 25.63
CA HIS A 139 -25.87 -8.45 25.50
C HIS A 139 -26.78 -8.19 26.72
N HIS A 140 -26.22 -7.86 27.89
CA HIS A 140 -26.98 -7.59 29.12
C HIS A 140 -27.42 -6.13 29.25
N GLU A 141 -26.63 -5.17 28.76
CA GLU A 141 -26.89 -3.73 28.90
C GLU A 141 -27.93 -3.18 27.89
N GLY A 142 -28.55 -4.05 27.09
CA GLY A 142 -29.53 -3.62 26.08
C GLY A 142 -28.94 -2.83 24.89
N VAL A 143 -27.61 -2.80 24.76
CA VAL A 143 -26.83 -1.95 23.84
C VAL A 143 -27.37 -1.92 22.41
N ASP A 144 -27.59 -0.71 21.90
CA ASP A 144 -28.04 -0.46 20.53
C ASP A 144 -27.16 -1.11 19.47
N VAL A 145 -27.81 -1.63 18.42
CA VAL A 145 -27.15 -2.20 17.24
C VAL A 145 -27.32 -1.23 16.08
N ALA A 146 -26.20 -0.63 15.66
CA ALA A 146 -26.15 0.25 14.48
C ALA A 146 -25.37 -0.44 13.35
N GLU A 147 -25.61 0.00 12.11
CA GLU A 147 -24.77 -0.37 10.97
C GLU A 147 -23.49 0.47 10.98
N SER A 148 -22.38 -0.09 10.50
CA SER A 148 -21.06 0.56 10.61
C SER A 148 -20.73 1.53 9.46
N VAL A 149 -21.58 1.59 8.44
CA VAL A 149 -21.51 2.46 7.26
C VAL A 149 -22.94 2.84 6.84
N PRO A 150 -23.14 3.96 6.11
CA PRO A 150 -24.46 4.35 5.61
C PRO A 150 -25.07 3.28 4.68
N MET A 151 -26.32 2.87 4.93
CA MET A 151 -27.02 1.95 4.01
C MET A 151 -28.53 2.15 4.00
N TRP A 152 -29.14 1.97 2.82
CA TRP A 152 -30.58 1.81 2.71
C TRP A 152 -31.01 0.43 3.24
N ARG A 153 -32.04 0.41 4.09
CA ARG A 153 -32.65 -0.82 4.61
C ARG A 153 -34.10 -0.56 4.96
N ASP A 154 -34.99 -1.50 4.62
CA ASP A 154 -36.41 -1.46 5.00
C ASP A 154 -37.16 -0.17 4.56
N GLY A 155 -36.71 0.47 3.48
CA GLY A 155 -37.23 1.75 2.98
C GLY A 155 -36.53 3.01 3.53
N HIS A 156 -35.72 2.88 4.58
CA HIS A 156 -35.07 4.00 5.27
C HIS A 156 -33.56 4.05 5.01
N LEU A 157 -32.99 5.26 5.01
CA LEU A 157 -31.53 5.45 5.03
C LEU A 157 -31.01 5.34 6.48
N ILE A 158 -30.33 4.23 6.77
CA ILE A 158 -29.71 3.96 8.06
C ILE A 158 -28.29 4.54 8.07
N MET A 159 -28.04 5.46 9.00
CA MET A 159 -26.72 6.05 9.23
C MET A 159 -26.01 5.40 10.44
N PRO A 160 -24.66 5.42 10.49
CA PRO A 160 -23.91 5.11 11.71
C PRO A 160 -24.21 6.14 12.84
N PRO A 161 -23.74 5.90 14.07
CA PRO A 161 -23.65 6.95 15.08
C PRO A 161 -22.86 8.15 14.54
N ALA A 162 -23.27 9.38 14.84
CA ALA A 162 -22.75 10.58 14.19
C ALA A 162 -21.22 10.79 14.37
N ASP A 163 -20.65 10.33 15.49
CA ASP A 163 -19.19 10.35 15.75
C ASP A 163 -18.41 9.25 15.00
N MET A 164 -19.12 8.25 14.48
CA MET A 164 -18.58 7.10 13.73
C MET A 164 -18.91 7.15 12.23
N GLY A 165 -19.76 8.09 11.81
CA GLY A 165 -20.13 8.29 10.42
C GLY A 165 -19.01 8.94 9.59
N PRO A 166 -19.21 9.07 8.27
CA PRO A 166 -18.33 9.89 7.44
C PRO A 166 -18.35 11.35 7.91
N GLU A 167 -17.19 11.87 8.31
CA GLU A 167 -16.95 13.24 8.81
C GLU A 167 -17.65 14.32 7.96
N GLY A 168 -18.33 15.27 8.60
CA GLY A 168 -19.12 16.31 7.96
C GLY A 168 -20.57 15.91 7.64
N TYR A 169 -20.85 14.64 7.34
CA TYR A 169 -22.21 14.20 7.00
C TYR A 169 -23.09 14.14 8.26
N GLN A 170 -24.39 14.37 8.07
CA GLN A 170 -25.37 14.58 9.16
C GLN A 170 -25.13 15.81 10.06
N GLU A 171 -24.05 16.60 9.87
CA GLU A 171 -23.93 17.92 10.50
C GLU A 171 -24.83 18.92 9.77
N TYR A 172 -25.56 19.77 10.51
CA TYR A 172 -26.47 20.77 9.94
C TYR A 172 -26.52 22.07 10.74
N ALA A 173 -26.91 23.16 10.08
CA ALA A 173 -27.11 24.46 10.74
C ALA A 173 -28.27 24.39 11.76
N ALA A 174 -28.17 25.07 12.91
CA ALA A 174 -29.11 24.85 14.02
C ALA A 174 -30.56 25.38 13.83
N ASP A 175 -30.85 26.12 12.75
CA ASP A 175 -32.12 26.85 12.54
C ASP A 175 -32.80 26.39 11.25
N GLU A 176 -33.87 25.61 11.39
CA GLU A 176 -34.60 24.99 10.27
C GLU A 176 -35.38 26.01 9.42
N GLU A 177 -35.98 27.04 10.04
CA GLU A 177 -36.76 28.03 9.30
C GLU A 177 -35.82 28.90 8.46
N ARG A 178 -34.71 29.35 9.06
CA ARG A 178 -33.66 30.08 8.35
C ARG A 178 -33.01 29.25 7.25
N ALA A 179 -32.78 27.96 7.48
CA ALA A 179 -32.27 27.07 6.46
C ALA A 179 -33.24 26.91 5.29
N LEU A 180 -34.54 26.70 5.56
CA LEU A 180 -35.58 26.66 4.53
C LEU A 180 -35.64 27.97 3.72
N GLN A 181 -35.56 29.13 4.37
CA GLN A 181 -35.50 30.43 3.69
C GLN A 181 -34.24 30.56 2.81
N ALA A 182 -33.07 30.12 3.29
CA ALA A 182 -31.83 30.15 2.53
C ALA A 182 -31.83 29.18 1.34
N TRP A 183 -32.35 27.95 1.49
CA TRP A 183 -32.48 26.99 0.38
C TRP A 183 -33.48 27.45 -0.69
N ARG A 184 -34.55 28.14 -0.30
CA ARG A 184 -35.45 28.82 -1.25
C ARG A 184 -34.76 29.92 -2.05
N GLU A 185 -33.76 30.59 -1.47
CA GLU A 185 -32.96 31.58 -2.22
C GLU A 185 -31.87 30.91 -3.08
N ILE A 186 -31.21 29.87 -2.58
CA ILE A 186 -30.29 29.03 -3.37
C ILE A 186 -30.99 28.51 -4.62
N ALA A 187 -32.23 28.01 -4.51
CA ALA A 187 -33.02 27.54 -5.64
C ALA A 187 -33.27 28.63 -6.71
N ARG A 188 -33.46 29.90 -6.30
CA ARG A 188 -33.55 31.03 -7.25
C ARG A 188 -32.21 31.30 -7.94
N VAL A 189 -31.10 31.25 -7.19
CA VAL A 189 -29.76 31.36 -7.79
C VAL A 189 -29.48 30.21 -8.75
N CYS A 190 -30.00 29.00 -8.48
CA CYS A 190 -29.94 27.86 -9.40
C CYS A 190 -30.84 28.02 -10.64
N ALA A 191 -31.98 28.72 -10.57
CA ALA A 191 -32.79 29.03 -11.76
C ALA A 191 -32.00 29.91 -12.74
N ASP A 192 -31.29 30.93 -12.24
CA ASP A 192 -30.41 31.80 -13.03
C ASP A 192 -29.08 31.11 -13.45
N ASN A 193 -28.77 29.93 -12.89
CA ASN A 193 -27.50 29.22 -13.07
C ASN A 193 -27.73 27.69 -13.02
N PRO A 194 -28.41 27.08 -14.01
CA PRO A 194 -28.91 25.70 -13.90
C PRO A 194 -27.83 24.64 -13.64
N LYS A 195 -26.57 24.88 -14.00
CA LYS A 195 -25.43 24.01 -13.63
C LYS A 195 -25.18 23.92 -12.12
N LEU A 196 -25.51 24.94 -11.33
CA LEU A 196 -25.57 24.82 -9.86
C LEU A 196 -26.72 23.90 -9.42
N GLY A 197 -27.87 23.99 -10.11
CA GLY A 197 -29.00 23.10 -9.88
C GLY A 197 -28.69 21.64 -10.19
N LEU A 198 -27.93 21.36 -11.26
CA LEU A 198 -27.38 20.03 -11.54
C LEU A 198 -26.43 19.56 -10.42
N CYS A 199 -25.59 20.43 -9.87
CA CYS A 199 -24.72 20.06 -8.74
C CYS A 199 -25.53 19.66 -7.49
N LEU A 200 -26.62 20.37 -7.22
CA LEU A 200 -27.52 20.10 -6.10
C LEU A 200 -28.36 18.83 -6.33
N GLY A 201 -28.86 18.63 -7.55
CA GLY A 201 -29.59 17.43 -7.96
C GLY A 201 -28.72 16.17 -7.94
N ALA A 202 -27.46 16.27 -8.32
CA ALA A 202 -26.50 15.16 -8.27
C ALA A 202 -26.18 14.75 -6.83
N ALA A 203 -26.11 15.70 -5.90
CA ALA A 203 -25.90 15.41 -4.48
C ALA A 203 -27.10 14.71 -3.83
N VAL A 204 -28.33 15.17 -4.09
CA VAL A 204 -29.52 14.58 -3.46
C VAL A 204 -30.02 13.34 -4.19
N GLY A 205 -30.09 13.36 -5.53
CA GLY A 205 -30.40 12.17 -6.33
C GLY A 205 -29.35 11.07 -6.20
N GLY A 206 -28.09 11.45 -5.97
CA GLY A 206 -26.98 10.53 -5.73
C GLY A 206 -27.10 9.67 -4.47
N LEU A 207 -27.97 10.04 -3.51
CA LEU A 207 -28.31 9.18 -2.36
C LEU A 207 -29.13 7.94 -2.79
N TYR A 208 -29.85 8.04 -3.92
CA TYR A 208 -30.85 7.06 -4.34
C TYR A 208 -30.37 6.11 -5.46
N VAL A 209 -29.12 6.22 -5.91
CA VAL A 209 -28.54 5.34 -6.94
C VAL A 209 -28.69 3.86 -6.57
N GLY A 210 -28.29 3.48 -5.36
CA GLY A 210 -28.48 2.12 -4.81
C GLY A 210 -29.94 1.63 -4.78
N PRO A 211 -30.88 2.29 -4.06
CA PRO A 211 -32.28 1.82 -3.93
C PRO A 211 -33.13 1.93 -5.20
N LEU A 212 -32.65 2.60 -6.25
CA LEU A 212 -33.29 2.61 -7.58
C LEU A 212 -32.66 1.60 -8.56
N ASP A 213 -31.75 0.73 -8.08
CA ASP A 213 -30.97 -0.24 -8.86
C ASP A 213 -30.20 0.36 -10.05
N ARG A 214 -29.74 1.62 -9.87
CA ARG A 214 -28.91 2.32 -10.86
C ARG A 214 -27.43 2.15 -10.54
N GLN A 215 -26.61 2.23 -11.58
CA GLN A 215 -25.18 2.04 -11.44
C GLN A 215 -24.51 3.37 -11.05
N PRO A 216 -23.49 3.36 -10.17
CA PRO A 216 -22.74 4.56 -9.84
C PRO A 216 -22.12 5.26 -11.06
N PHE A 217 -21.98 6.58 -10.95
CA PHE A 217 -21.38 7.42 -11.99
C PHE A 217 -20.63 8.63 -11.39
N ILE A 218 -19.87 9.30 -12.24
CA ILE A 218 -19.09 10.50 -11.94
C ILE A 218 -19.83 11.72 -12.50
N VAL A 219 -19.83 12.82 -11.75
CA VAL A 219 -20.15 14.16 -12.25
C VAL A 219 -18.87 14.99 -12.18
N ASP A 220 -18.33 15.36 -13.33
CA ASP A 220 -17.03 16.01 -13.44
C ASP A 220 -17.22 17.48 -13.83
N LEU A 221 -16.87 18.40 -12.92
CA LEU A 221 -16.94 19.84 -13.18
C LEU A 221 -15.65 20.28 -13.87
N VAL A 222 -15.70 20.59 -15.17
CA VAL A 222 -14.53 20.68 -16.05
C VAL A 222 -14.34 22.10 -16.61
N GLY A 223 -13.07 22.49 -16.85
CA GLY A 223 -12.73 23.69 -17.62
C GLY A 223 -12.03 24.79 -16.79
N ALA A 224 -12.26 26.05 -17.14
CA ALA A 224 -11.41 27.15 -16.68
C ALA A 224 -11.48 27.41 -15.16
N ALA A 225 -10.35 27.82 -14.58
CA ALA A 225 -10.27 28.24 -13.18
C ALA A 225 -11.16 29.46 -12.90
N ARG A 226 -11.65 29.58 -11.65
CA ARG A 226 -12.52 30.68 -11.17
C ARG A 226 -13.86 30.85 -11.92
N ARG A 227 -14.38 29.79 -12.54
CA ARG A 227 -15.69 29.75 -13.22
C ARG A 227 -16.76 28.92 -12.50
N GLY A 228 -16.68 28.84 -11.16
CA GLY A 228 -17.73 28.27 -10.30
C GLY A 228 -17.60 26.79 -9.90
N LYS A 229 -16.58 26.05 -10.35
CA LYS A 229 -16.42 24.59 -10.10
C LYS A 229 -16.46 24.22 -8.61
N SER A 230 -15.53 24.74 -7.80
CA SER A 230 -15.49 24.53 -6.35
C SER A 230 -16.75 25.06 -5.63
N THR A 231 -17.47 26.02 -6.22
CA THR A 231 -18.77 26.48 -5.69
C THR A 231 -19.89 25.47 -5.96
N GLY A 232 -19.90 24.82 -7.13
CA GLY A 232 -20.81 23.71 -7.43
C GLY A 232 -20.58 22.51 -6.52
N LEU A 233 -19.31 22.09 -6.32
CA LEU A 233 -18.98 21.06 -5.33
C LEU A 233 -19.39 21.45 -3.91
N PHE A 234 -19.11 22.68 -3.48
CA PHE A 234 -19.49 23.17 -2.15
C PHE A 234 -21.00 23.25 -1.94
N LEU A 235 -21.78 23.57 -2.98
CA LEU A 235 -23.24 23.54 -2.94
C LEU A 235 -23.77 22.11 -2.77
N GLY A 236 -23.28 21.16 -3.57
CA GLY A 236 -23.68 19.75 -3.47
C GLY A 236 -23.27 19.13 -2.12
N ALA A 237 -22.03 19.37 -1.68
CA ALA A 237 -21.55 18.93 -0.38
C ALA A 237 -22.35 19.56 0.77
N GLY A 238 -22.64 20.86 0.67
CA GLY A 238 -23.44 21.61 1.63
C GLY A 238 -24.89 21.14 1.78
N ALA A 239 -25.44 20.44 0.78
CA ALA A 239 -26.75 19.80 0.91
C ALA A 239 -26.73 18.57 1.84
N LEU A 240 -25.57 17.89 1.96
CA LEU A 240 -25.43 16.64 2.70
C LEU A 240 -24.73 16.78 4.06
N GLY A 241 -24.04 17.90 4.30
CA GLY A 241 -23.43 18.17 5.59
C GLY A 241 -22.47 19.36 5.60
N TRP A 242 -21.56 19.40 6.57
CA TRP A 242 -20.56 20.45 6.67
C TRP A 242 -19.43 20.27 5.64
N ALA A 243 -19.22 21.31 4.82
CA ALA A 243 -18.33 21.28 3.66
C ALA A 243 -17.14 22.26 3.74
N GLY A 244 -16.86 22.83 4.92
CA GLY A 244 -15.84 23.86 5.09
C GLY A 244 -16.18 25.16 4.34
N SER A 245 -15.42 25.48 3.29
CA SER A 245 -15.72 26.58 2.35
C SER A 245 -15.17 26.30 0.94
N PRO A 246 -15.63 27.01 -0.12
CA PRO A 246 -15.10 26.87 -1.49
C PRO A 246 -13.61 27.18 -1.70
N ARG A 247 -12.89 27.59 -0.64
CA ARG A 247 -11.43 27.83 -0.64
C ARG A 247 -10.68 26.94 0.35
N GLN A 248 -11.39 26.24 1.22
CA GLN A 248 -10.87 25.36 2.26
C GLN A 248 -11.84 24.19 2.42
N PRO A 249 -11.76 23.17 1.54
CA PRO A 249 -12.46 21.90 1.67
C PRO A 249 -12.27 21.28 3.06
N ALA A 250 -13.38 20.88 3.70
CA ALA A 250 -13.37 20.10 4.94
C ALA A 250 -14.65 19.24 5.05
N GLY A 251 -14.62 18.22 5.92
CA GLY A 251 -15.76 17.34 6.18
C GLY A 251 -16.23 16.55 4.96
N VAL A 252 -17.41 16.92 4.46
CA VAL A 252 -18.05 16.35 3.25
C VAL A 252 -17.21 16.63 1.99
N LEU A 253 -16.68 17.85 1.86
CA LEU A 253 -15.90 18.29 0.70
C LEU A 253 -14.41 18.07 0.94
N ARG A 254 -13.76 17.30 0.07
CA ARG A 254 -12.36 16.86 0.25
C ARG A 254 -11.51 17.27 -0.94
N THR A 255 -10.18 17.25 -0.77
CA THR A 255 -9.25 17.38 -1.89
C THR A 255 -9.00 16.00 -2.52
N ALA A 256 -8.85 15.95 -3.84
CA ALA A 256 -8.61 14.73 -4.60
C ALA A 256 -7.17 14.17 -4.42
N ASN A 257 -6.32 14.85 -3.65
CA ASN A 257 -4.94 14.47 -3.34
C ASN A 257 -4.87 13.31 -2.32
N SER A 258 -5.44 12.16 -2.70
CA SER A 258 -5.43 10.92 -1.94
C SER A 258 -4.79 9.80 -2.75
N SER A 259 -4.16 8.84 -2.06
CA SER A 259 -3.71 7.60 -2.74
C SER A 259 -4.93 6.77 -3.16
N ALA A 260 -4.81 6.00 -4.26
CA ALA A 260 -5.89 5.14 -4.73
C ALA A 260 -6.44 4.24 -3.60
N GLN A 261 -5.57 3.69 -2.74
CA GLN A 261 -5.98 2.87 -1.60
C GLN A 261 -6.79 3.63 -0.53
N GLY A 262 -6.49 4.91 -0.29
CA GLY A 262 -7.25 5.76 0.63
C GLY A 262 -8.60 6.18 0.04
N MET A 263 -8.64 6.43 -1.26
CA MET A 263 -9.86 6.71 -2.02
C MET A 263 -10.83 5.51 -1.98
N HIS A 264 -10.33 4.29 -2.20
CA HIS A 264 -11.14 3.06 -2.05
C HIS A 264 -11.68 2.87 -0.62
N GLN A 265 -10.90 3.25 0.40
CA GLN A 265 -11.35 3.23 1.79
C GLN A 265 -12.44 4.28 2.06
N MET A 266 -12.35 5.45 1.43
CA MET A 266 -13.35 6.52 1.53
C MET A 266 -14.68 6.11 0.89
N LEU A 267 -14.70 5.59 -0.34
CA LEU A 267 -15.94 5.14 -1.00
C LEU A 267 -16.62 4.02 -0.21
N ARG A 268 -15.83 3.06 0.29
CA ARG A 268 -16.35 2.00 1.18
C ARG A 268 -16.94 2.53 2.49
N ALA A 269 -16.42 3.63 3.04
CA ALA A 269 -16.96 4.26 4.26
C ALA A 269 -18.22 5.07 3.99
N LEU A 270 -18.35 5.68 2.81
CA LEU A 270 -19.54 6.41 2.35
C LEU A 270 -20.70 5.46 1.98
N ALA A 271 -20.38 4.28 1.44
CA ALA A 271 -21.30 3.21 1.06
C ALA A 271 -22.45 3.63 0.11
N CYS A 272 -23.55 4.23 0.56
CA CYS A 272 -24.59 4.80 -0.32
C CYS A 272 -24.55 6.33 -0.46
N LEU A 273 -23.67 7.01 0.28
CA LEU A 273 -23.53 8.46 0.17
C LEU A 273 -22.67 8.85 -1.06
N PRO A 274 -23.00 9.97 -1.74
CA PRO A 274 -22.13 10.62 -2.71
C PRO A 274 -20.74 10.97 -2.14
N ALA A 275 -19.81 11.30 -3.02
CA ALA A 275 -18.45 11.72 -2.68
C ALA A 275 -18.10 13.04 -3.38
N PHE A 276 -17.33 13.92 -2.73
CA PHE A 276 -16.98 15.24 -3.27
C PHE A 276 -15.47 15.48 -3.22
N ALA A 277 -14.82 15.64 -4.38
CA ALA A 277 -13.37 15.73 -4.51
C ALA A 277 -12.93 16.90 -5.43
N ASP A 278 -12.40 17.98 -4.83
CA ASP A 278 -11.86 19.12 -5.58
C ASP A 278 -10.39 18.90 -6.01
N GLU A 279 -9.99 19.55 -7.10
CA GLU A 279 -8.64 19.52 -7.70
C GLU A 279 -8.14 18.14 -8.18
N THR A 280 -8.96 17.37 -8.92
CA THR A 280 -8.57 16.02 -9.42
C THR A 280 -7.32 15.99 -10.28
N GLY A 281 -6.99 17.09 -10.97
CA GLY A 281 -5.77 17.25 -11.77
C GLY A 281 -4.45 17.22 -10.97
N THR A 282 -4.47 17.23 -9.63
CA THR A 282 -3.25 16.98 -8.83
C THR A 282 -2.77 15.53 -8.96
N ALA A 283 -3.68 14.59 -9.22
CA ALA A 283 -3.37 13.18 -9.37
C ALA A 283 -3.03 12.85 -10.84
N LYS A 284 -1.73 12.90 -11.18
CA LYS A 284 -1.17 12.59 -12.50
C LYS A 284 -1.32 11.11 -12.91
N ARG A 285 -2.55 10.70 -13.20
CA ARG A 285 -2.93 9.36 -13.70
C ARG A 285 -2.66 9.25 -15.20
N THR A 286 -2.20 8.09 -15.66
CA THR A 286 -2.21 7.75 -17.11
C THR A 286 -3.63 7.45 -17.59
N VAL A 287 -3.86 7.37 -18.92
CA VAL A 287 -5.17 7.00 -19.50
C VAL A 287 -5.72 5.71 -18.89
N ALA A 288 -4.95 4.61 -18.91
CA ALA A 288 -5.38 3.35 -18.29
C ALA A 288 -5.69 3.47 -16.79
N GLN A 289 -5.05 4.39 -16.06
CA GLN A 289 -5.35 4.67 -14.65
C GLN A 289 -6.56 5.60 -14.46
N LYS A 290 -6.93 6.42 -15.47
CA LYS A 290 -8.23 7.10 -15.52
C LYS A 290 -9.33 6.06 -15.77
N GLU A 291 -9.14 5.15 -16.72
CA GLU A 291 -10.12 4.09 -17.04
C GLU A 291 -10.36 3.11 -15.88
N GLU A 292 -9.30 2.56 -15.28
CA GLU A 292 -9.38 1.71 -14.07
C GLU A 292 -10.11 2.45 -12.93
N PHE A 293 -9.83 3.75 -12.76
CA PHE A 293 -10.47 4.57 -11.76
C PHE A 293 -11.97 4.76 -12.02
N ILE A 294 -12.37 5.20 -13.22
CA ILE A 294 -13.78 5.40 -13.60
C ILE A 294 -14.56 4.10 -13.48
N LEU A 295 -14.00 2.98 -13.97
CA LEU A 295 -14.65 1.67 -13.88
C LEU A 295 -14.76 1.18 -12.43
N SER A 296 -13.75 1.42 -11.58
CA SER A 296 -13.83 1.07 -10.15
C SER A 296 -14.96 1.81 -9.42
N ILE A 297 -15.15 3.10 -9.72
CA ILE A 297 -16.29 3.90 -9.24
C ILE A 297 -17.61 3.33 -9.79
N ALA A 298 -17.74 3.20 -11.11
CA ALA A 298 -18.99 2.79 -11.77
C ALA A 298 -19.43 1.35 -11.45
N GLN A 299 -18.49 0.47 -11.11
CA GLN A 299 -18.79 -0.88 -10.63
C GLN A 299 -19.13 -0.91 -9.12
N GLY A 300 -18.99 0.19 -8.40
CA GLY A 300 -19.29 0.30 -6.97
C GLY A 300 -18.17 -0.21 -6.05
N ASP A 301 -16.92 -0.22 -6.51
CA ASP A 301 -15.68 -0.48 -5.76
C ASP A 301 -15.68 -1.72 -4.82
N SER A 302 -16.44 -2.75 -5.17
CA SER A 302 -16.53 -3.99 -4.39
C SER A 302 -15.38 -4.93 -4.73
N ARG A 303 -14.34 -4.97 -3.88
CA ARG A 303 -13.23 -5.93 -4.00
C ARG A 303 -13.55 -7.23 -3.24
N THR A 304 -13.23 -8.37 -3.83
CA THR A 304 -13.23 -9.66 -3.13
C THR A 304 -11.88 -9.85 -2.42
N MET A 305 -11.89 -9.97 -1.09
CA MET A 305 -10.70 -10.27 -0.30
C MET A 305 -10.74 -11.74 0.17
N GLY A 306 -9.75 -12.54 -0.22
CA GLY A 306 -9.61 -13.91 0.28
C GLY A 306 -9.42 -13.95 1.80
N GLU A 307 -10.18 -14.78 2.50
CA GLU A 307 -9.98 -14.99 3.93
C GLU A 307 -8.71 -15.78 4.21
N ARG A 308 -8.07 -15.46 5.35
CA ARG A 308 -6.88 -16.15 5.86
C ARG A 308 -7.11 -17.61 6.28
N GLY A 309 -8.35 -18.12 6.11
CA GLY A 309 -8.76 -19.50 6.33
C GLY A 309 -9.00 -20.33 5.05
N GLY A 310 -8.81 -19.76 3.86
CA GLY A 310 -8.76 -20.52 2.60
C GLY A 310 -10.09 -20.99 1.97
N LEU A 311 -11.22 -20.87 2.67
CA LEU A 311 -12.55 -21.31 2.18
C LEU A 311 -13.58 -20.16 2.21
N GLY A 312 -13.24 -19.03 1.60
CA GLY A 312 -14.14 -17.89 1.45
C GLY A 312 -13.44 -16.63 0.95
N GLY A 313 -14.10 -15.88 0.06
CA GLY A 313 -13.71 -14.53 -0.32
C GLY A 313 -14.74 -13.54 0.18
N LYS A 314 -14.40 -12.67 1.15
CA LYS A 314 -15.31 -11.60 1.57
C LYS A 314 -15.39 -10.56 0.46
N ARG A 315 -16.56 -10.43 -0.15
CA ARG A 315 -16.92 -9.24 -0.93
C ARG A 315 -16.99 -8.05 0.02
N THR A 316 -16.25 -6.98 -0.25
CA THR A 316 -16.43 -5.73 0.51
C THR A 316 -17.79 -5.11 0.15
N PRO A 317 -18.44 -4.39 1.09
CA PRO A 317 -19.69 -3.70 0.80
C PRO A 317 -19.50 -2.74 -0.37
N ARG A 318 -20.47 -2.75 -1.29
CA ARG A 318 -20.45 -2.05 -2.57
C ARG A 318 -20.82 -0.58 -2.35
N TRP A 319 -20.04 0.34 -2.90
CA TRP A 319 -20.40 1.75 -2.96
C TRP A 319 -21.46 1.99 -4.05
N SER A 320 -22.41 2.89 -3.80
CA SER A 320 -23.70 2.96 -4.50
C SER A 320 -24.26 4.39 -4.59
N GLY A 321 -23.40 5.36 -4.91
CA GLY A 321 -23.76 6.79 -5.02
C GLY A 321 -23.16 7.50 -6.24
N VAL A 322 -23.02 8.83 -6.17
CA VAL A 322 -22.41 9.67 -7.22
C VAL A 322 -21.08 10.24 -6.76
N TYR A 323 -20.07 10.23 -7.64
CA TYR A 323 -18.75 10.82 -7.36
C TYR A 323 -18.64 12.18 -8.05
N MET A 324 -18.76 13.25 -7.28
CA MET A 324 -18.66 14.62 -7.77
C MET A 324 -17.21 15.14 -7.69
N ALA A 325 -16.70 15.64 -8.80
CA ALA A 325 -15.31 16.03 -8.98
C ALA A 325 -15.16 17.44 -9.58
N SER A 326 -13.97 18.03 -9.44
CA SER A 326 -13.60 19.29 -10.10
C SER A 326 -12.17 19.21 -10.66
N GLY A 327 -12.04 19.49 -11.96
CA GLY A 327 -10.80 19.39 -12.72
C GLY A 327 -10.64 20.53 -13.73
N ASN A 328 -9.42 20.83 -14.17
CA ASN A 328 -9.20 21.75 -15.30
C ASN A 328 -9.35 20.98 -16.62
N GLU A 329 -8.58 19.90 -16.74
CA GLU A 329 -8.78 18.76 -17.64
C GLU A 329 -9.89 17.84 -17.09
N SER A 330 -10.52 17.01 -17.93
CA SER A 330 -11.51 16.03 -17.48
C SER A 330 -10.89 14.71 -17.00
N ILE A 331 -11.56 14.06 -16.04
CA ILE A 331 -11.31 12.67 -15.66
C ILE A 331 -11.54 11.73 -16.86
N GLY A 332 -12.50 12.04 -17.74
CA GLY A 332 -12.74 11.30 -18.99
C GLY A 332 -11.82 11.68 -20.15
N GLU A 333 -10.94 12.67 -19.99
CA GLU A 333 -10.09 13.16 -21.08
C GLU A 333 -9.00 12.13 -21.45
N GLY A 334 -8.98 11.73 -22.72
CA GLY A 334 -8.12 10.66 -23.24
C GLY A 334 -8.64 9.24 -23.02
N VAL A 335 -9.82 9.04 -22.44
CA VAL A 335 -10.47 7.72 -22.34
C VAL A 335 -10.98 7.29 -23.71
N THR A 336 -10.51 6.15 -24.22
CA THR A 336 -10.86 5.65 -25.57
C THR A 336 -11.99 4.61 -25.55
N ASN A 337 -12.35 4.09 -24.37
CA ASN A 337 -13.48 3.21 -24.12
C ASN A 337 -14.78 3.99 -23.86
N GLU A 338 -15.71 3.93 -24.81
CA GLU A 338 -17.02 4.61 -24.77
C GLU A 338 -17.87 4.21 -23.56
N ALA A 339 -17.88 2.93 -23.18
CA ALA A 339 -18.66 2.43 -22.03
C ALA A 339 -18.09 2.87 -20.68
N THR A 340 -16.79 3.20 -20.63
CA THR A 340 -16.16 3.90 -19.49
C THR A 340 -16.54 5.37 -19.49
N TRP A 341 -16.47 6.04 -20.65
CA TRP A 341 -16.78 7.47 -20.78
C TRP A 341 -18.26 7.79 -20.49
N ALA A 342 -19.18 6.88 -20.82
CA ALA A 342 -20.60 6.91 -20.48
C ALA A 342 -20.91 7.12 -18.98
N ARG A 343 -19.90 6.97 -18.11
CA ARG A 343 -20.00 7.10 -16.64
C ARG A 343 -19.49 8.43 -16.10
N VAL A 344 -19.13 9.37 -16.97
CA VAL A 344 -18.57 10.69 -16.60
C VAL A 344 -19.44 11.80 -17.17
N MET A 345 -20.38 12.30 -16.37
CA MET A 345 -21.24 13.42 -16.75
C MET A 345 -20.42 14.72 -16.68
N ALA A 346 -19.95 15.21 -17.83
CA ALA A 346 -19.06 16.35 -17.89
C ALA A 346 -19.84 17.68 -17.88
N VAL A 347 -19.73 18.45 -16.80
CA VAL A 347 -20.40 19.74 -16.64
C VAL A 347 -19.38 20.86 -16.89
N HIS A 348 -19.39 21.39 -18.11
CA HIS A 348 -18.37 22.35 -18.55
C HIS A 348 -18.64 23.77 -18.02
N THR A 349 -17.58 24.44 -17.58
CA THR A 349 -17.63 25.85 -17.13
C THR A 349 -18.11 26.80 -18.23
N PRO A 350 -18.82 27.90 -17.89
CA PRO A 350 -19.10 28.40 -16.54
C PRO A 350 -20.20 27.63 -15.81
N ILE A 351 -19.95 27.26 -14.55
CA ILE A 351 -20.96 26.70 -13.64
C ILE A 351 -21.81 27.82 -13.03
N THR A 352 -21.18 28.98 -12.78
CA THR A 352 -21.82 30.22 -12.32
C THR A 352 -21.64 31.28 -13.40
N ALA A 353 -22.74 31.83 -13.91
CA ALA A 353 -22.73 32.86 -14.95
C ALA A 353 -22.02 34.14 -14.48
N THR A 354 -22.15 34.50 -13.20
CA THR A 354 -21.51 35.68 -12.60
C THR A 354 -20.72 35.35 -11.33
N PRO A 355 -19.68 36.13 -10.98
CA PRO A 355 -19.02 36.06 -9.68
C PRO A 355 -19.96 36.37 -8.50
N ALA A 356 -21.04 37.12 -8.73
CA ALA A 356 -22.03 37.45 -7.71
C ALA A 356 -22.84 36.22 -7.28
N ALA A 357 -23.27 35.37 -8.24
CA ALA A 357 -23.91 34.10 -7.93
C ALA A 357 -22.97 33.19 -7.11
N ALA A 358 -21.69 33.11 -7.50
CA ALA A 358 -20.69 32.33 -6.76
C ALA A 358 -20.48 32.84 -5.32
N ALA A 359 -20.46 34.16 -5.12
CA ALA A 359 -20.38 34.78 -3.81
C ALA A 359 -21.65 34.50 -2.97
N ARG A 360 -22.85 34.59 -3.56
CA ARG A 360 -24.12 34.39 -2.85
C ARG A 360 -24.30 32.95 -2.37
N ILE A 361 -23.94 31.95 -3.17
CA ILE A 361 -23.89 30.54 -2.72
C ILE A 361 -22.90 30.37 -1.56
N SER A 362 -21.73 31.03 -1.63
CA SER A 362 -20.72 30.99 -0.56
C SER A 362 -21.18 31.63 0.75
N GLU A 363 -22.18 32.50 0.71
CA GLU A 363 -22.80 33.15 1.87
C GLU A 363 -23.99 32.35 2.43
N LEU A 364 -24.85 31.80 1.55
CA LEU A 364 -26.08 31.12 1.94
C LEU A 364 -25.85 29.71 2.52
N VAL A 365 -24.97 28.90 1.92
CA VAL A 365 -24.76 27.51 2.36
C VAL A 365 -24.29 27.39 3.82
N PRO A 366 -23.35 28.22 4.34
CA PRO A 366 -22.98 28.21 5.75
C PRO A 366 -24.13 28.49 6.74
N LEU A 367 -25.24 29.09 6.29
CA LEU A 367 -26.43 29.35 7.12
C LEU A 367 -27.41 28.17 7.17
N ALA A 368 -27.23 27.17 6.30
CA ALA A 368 -28.27 26.22 5.94
C ALA A 368 -27.78 24.80 5.61
N TYR A 369 -26.48 24.51 5.79
CA TYR A 369 -25.89 23.24 5.40
C TYR A 369 -26.56 22.02 6.08
N GLY A 370 -26.48 20.86 5.42
CA GLY A 370 -27.00 19.56 5.89
C GLY A 370 -28.52 19.39 5.85
N TRP A 371 -29.30 20.47 5.70
CA TRP A 371 -30.75 20.41 5.81
C TRP A 371 -31.49 19.57 4.76
N PRO A 372 -31.14 19.60 3.45
CA PRO A 372 -31.75 18.70 2.46
C PRO A 372 -31.61 17.23 2.83
N PHE A 373 -30.47 16.85 3.42
CA PHE A 373 -30.23 15.50 3.90
C PHE A 373 -30.98 15.18 5.20
N GLN A 374 -31.14 16.14 6.11
CA GLN A 374 -32.01 15.98 7.28
C GLN A 374 -33.48 15.80 6.90
N TRP A 375 -33.98 16.51 5.87
CA TRP A 375 -35.34 16.31 5.36
C TRP A 375 -35.51 14.91 4.74
N VAL A 376 -34.56 14.47 3.89
CA VAL A 376 -34.55 13.09 3.33
C VAL A 376 -34.47 12.00 4.40
N MET A 377 -33.72 12.20 5.49
CA MET A 377 -33.66 11.23 6.60
C MET A 377 -34.95 11.21 7.46
N ARG A 378 -35.71 12.32 7.50
CA ARG A 378 -36.98 12.40 8.23
C ARG A 378 -38.15 11.80 7.45
N ASP A 379 -38.17 11.96 6.12
CA ASP A 379 -39.23 11.48 5.24
C ASP A 379 -38.65 10.78 3.98
N PRO A 380 -38.12 9.54 4.13
CA PRO A 380 -37.42 8.84 3.04
C PRO A 380 -38.38 8.23 2.01
N ASP A 381 -38.64 8.99 0.94
CA ASP A 381 -39.56 8.63 -0.15
C ASP A 381 -38.85 7.95 -1.35
N ILE A 382 -38.59 6.64 -1.28
CA ILE A 382 -38.00 5.89 -2.41
C ILE A 382 -38.97 5.79 -3.59
N ASP A 383 -40.26 5.56 -3.34
CA ASP A 383 -41.24 5.28 -4.40
C ASP A 383 -41.63 6.54 -5.18
N GLY A 384 -41.79 7.68 -4.50
CA GLY A 384 -41.95 8.97 -5.14
C GLY A 384 -40.65 9.50 -5.73
N MET A 385 -39.47 9.13 -5.22
CA MET A 385 -38.21 9.37 -5.95
C MET A 385 -38.14 8.54 -7.24
N ARG A 386 -38.62 7.28 -7.24
CA ARG A 386 -38.77 6.48 -8.46
C ARG A 386 -39.77 7.11 -9.43
N ALA A 387 -40.86 7.69 -8.94
CA ALA A 387 -41.80 8.44 -9.77
C ALA A 387 -41.15 9.69 -10.40
N ARG A 388 -40.39 10.48 -9.61
CA ARG A 388 -39.64 11.64 -10.11
C ARG A 388 -38.58 11.25 -11.15
N LEU A 389 -37.92 10.10 -10.98
CA LEU A 389 -37.00 9.53 -11.97
C LEU A 389 -37.74 9.14 -13.24
N ALA A 390 -38.83 8.38 -13.17
CA ALA A 390 -39.62 8.00 -14.34
C ALA A 390 -40.16 9.22 -15.11
N THR A 391 -40.57 10.29 -14.42
CA THR A 391 -40.91 11.56 -15.08
C THR A 391 -39.69 12.19 -15.76
N ALA A 392 -38.54 12.26 -15.08
CA ALA A 392 -37.30 12.80 -15.67
C ALA A 392 -36.78 11.97 -16.86
N GLU A 393 -36.98 10.65 -16.87
CA GLU A 393 -36.64 9.78 -18.01
C GLU A 393 -37.56 10.03 -19.20
N ASN A 394 -38.87 10.21 -18.98
CA ASN A 394 -39.82 10.60 -20.03
C ASN A 394 -39.56 12.01 -20.59
N ASP A 395 -39.02 12.91 -19.78
CA ASP A 395 -38.66 14.29 -20.16
C ASP A 395 -37.29 14.38 -20.88
N MET A 396 -36.49 13.31 -20.89
CA MET A 396 -35.18 13.27 -21.54
C MET A 396 -35.27 12.58 -22.92
N PRO A 397 -34.53 13.04 -23.94
CA PRO A 397 -34.51 12.41 -25.26
C PRO A 397 -33.65 11.14 -25.26
N ILE A 398 -34.13 10.09 -24.57
CA ILE A 398 -33.48 8.77 -24.51
C ILE A 398 -33.65 8.05 -25.86
N PRO A 399 -32.57 7.61 -26.54
CA PRO A 399 -32.69 6.84 -27.78
C PRO A 399 -33.33 5.46 -27.58
N ALA A 400 -34.14 5.03 -28.53
CA ALA A 400 -34.92 3.79 -28.43
C ALA A 400 -34.09 2.49 -28.50
N ASP A 401 -32.85 2.57 -28.99
CA ASP A 401 -31.82 1.54 -28.98
C ASP A 401 -30.92 1.60 -27.73
N GLY A 402 -30.99 2.69 -26.97
CA GLY A 402 -30.32 2.90 -25.68
C GLY A 402 -28.81 3.18 -25.81
N GLY A 403 -28.00 2.14 -25.67
CA GLY A 403 -26.54 2.24 -25.76
C GLY A 403 -25.88 3.24 -24.79
N VAL A 404 -24.80 3.88 -25.26
CA VAL A 404 -24.04 4.87 -24.48
C VAL A 404 -24.81 6.18 -24.27
N PRO A 405 -25.46 6.79 -25.27
CA PRO A 405 -26.28 7.99 -25.05
C PRO A 405 -27.46 7.73 -24.09
N GLY A 406 -28.10 6.57 -24.16
CA GLY A 406 -29.11 6.15 -23.17
C GLY A 406 -28.55 6.08 -21.76
N THR A 407 -27.36 5.48 -21.59
CA THR A 407 -26.66 5.45 -20.29
C THR A 407 -26.38 6.86 -19.74
N ILE A 408 -26.01 7.82 -20.60
CA ILE A 408 -25.78 9.22 -20.23
C ILE A 408 -27.11 9.88 -19.83
N ALA A 409 -28.18 9.66 -20.59
CA ALA A 409 -29.51 10.19 -20.32
C ALA A 409 -30.11 9.68 -18.99
N GLU A 410 -29.97 8.38 -18.67
CA GLU A 410 -30.37 7.80 -17.38
C GLU A 410 -29.65 8.47 -16.20
N ASN A 411 -28.32 8.64 -16.29
CA ASN A 411 -27.52 9.28 -15.24
C ASN A 411 -27.95 10.74 -15.03
N LEU A 412 -28.24 11.47 -16.10
CA LEU A 412 -28.76 12.84 -16.05
C LEU A 412 -30.20 12.90 -15.50
N ALA A 413 -31.06 11.93 -15.81
CA ALA A 413 -32.42 11.85 -15.26
C ALA A 413 -32.43 11.68 -13.73
N ILE A 414 -31.46 10.95 -13.16
CA ILE A 414 -31.25 10.85 -11.70
C ILE A 414 -30.92 12.22 -11.09
N ILE A 415 -30.10 13.04 -11.78
CA ILE A 415 -29.76 14.40 -11.35
C ILE A 415 -31.01 15.30 -11.37
N VAL A 416 -31.79 15.27 -12.45
CA VAL A 416 -33.03 16.05 -12.58
C VAL A 416 -34.08 15.62 -11.54
N ALA A 417 -34.22 14.32 -11.28
CA ALA A 417 -35.11 13.80 -10.23
C ALA A 417 -34.68 14.26 -8.83
N GLY A 418 -33.37 14.30 -8.55
CA GLY A 418 -32.82 14.85 -7.30
C GLY A 418 -33.10 16.35 -7.14
N ALA A 419 -33.01 17.13 -8.23
CA ALA A 419 -33.37 18.54 -8.22
C ALA A 419 -34.87 18.74 -7.96
N ARG A 420 -35.73 17.92 -8.57
CA ARG A 420 -37.19 17.91 -8.32
C ARG A 420 -37.52 17.61 -6.86
N LEU A 421 -36.89 16.60 -6.26
CA LEU A 421 -37.07 16.27 -4.84
C LEU A 421 -36.69 17.45 -3.92
N VAL A 422 -35.58 18.16 -4.21
CA VAL A 422 -35.21 19.37 -3.45
C VAL A 422 -36.23 20.50 -3.66
N GLY A 423 -36.72 20.69 -4.88
CA GLY A 423 -37.76 21.70 -5.18
C GLY A 423 -39.07 21.46 -4.42
N ASP A 424 -39.49 20.20 -4.30
CA ASP A 424 -40.65 19.79 -3.50
C ASP A 424 -40.42 20.05 -2.00
N MET A 425 -39.29 19.59 -1.44
CA MET A 425 -38.98 19.76 -0.01
C MET A 425 -39.00 21.23 0.44
N ILE A 426 -38.56 22.16 -0.42
CA ILE A 426 -38.55 23.59 -0.11
C ILE A 426 -39.83 24.33 -0.56
N GLY A 427 -40.67 23.72 -1.39
CA GLY A 427 -41.83 24.35 -2.01
C GLY A 427 -41.48 25.42 -3.04
N VAL A 428 -40.45 25.21 -3.86
CA VAL A 428 -40.05 26.06 -4.99
C VAL A 428 -39.60 25.17 -6.15
N THR A 429 -40.44 25.07 -7.19
CA THR A 429 -40.25 24.15 -8.32
C THR A 429 -39.74 24.83 -9.60
N ASP A 430 -39.87 26.15 -9.72
CA ASP A 430 -39.60 26.92 -10.96
C ASP A 430 -38.19 26.73 -11.54
N TRP A 431 -37.20 26.44 -10.70
CA TRP A 431 -35.81 26.19 -11.09
C TRP A 431 -35.57 24.81 -11.73
N THR A 432 -36.52 23.88 -11.61
CA THR A 432 -36.34 22.49 -12.07
C THR A 432 -36.48 22.34 -13.59
N GLY A 433 -37.19 23.25 -14.27
CA GLY A 433 -37.25 23.35 -15.73
C GLY A 433 -35.88 23.70 -16.33
N PRO A 434 -35.27 24.85 -15.97
CA PRO A 434 -33.92 25.20 -16.41
C PRO A 434 -32.85 24.12 -16.15
N VAL A 435 -33.00 23.33 -15.09
CA VAL A 435 -32.10 22.19 -14.79
C VAL A 435 -32.31 21.01 -15.74
N LEU A 436 -33.54 20.74 -16.17
CA LEU A 436 -33.83 19.78 -17.24
C LEU A 436 -33.29 20.27 -18.58
N ASP A 437 -33.50 21.55 -18.93
CA ASP A 437 -33.03 22.15 -20.19
C ASP A 437 -31.49 22.03 -20.30
N GLU A 438 -30.77 22.32 -19.22
CA GLU A 438 -29.31 22.15 -19.15
C GLU A 438 -28.88 20.68 -19.15
N ALA A 439 -29.65 19.76 -18.55
CA ALA A 439 -29.38 18.33 -18.64
C ALA A 439 -29.51 17.82 -20.09
N GLN A 440 -30.55 18.25 -20.82
CA GLN A 440 -30.72 17.95 -22.24
C GLN A 440 -29.59 18.55 -23.08
N ALA A 441 -29.14 19.77 -22.78
CA ALA A 441 -28.01 20.41 -23.46
C ALA A 441 -26.69 19.65 -23.24
N ILE A 442 -26.43 19.15 -22.02
CA ILE A 442 -25.27 18.30 -21.72
C ILE A 442 -25.36 16.96 -22.45
N LEU A 443 -26.52 16.30 -22.46
CA LEU A 443 -26.74 15.07 -23.25
C LEU A 443 -26.44 15.31 -24.74
N ALA A 444 -27.01 16.36 -25.34
CA ALA A 444 -26.77 16.71 -26.74
C ALA A 444 -25.29 16.98 -27.03
N THR A 445 -24.59 17.69 -26.14
CA THR A 445 -23.15 17.96 -26.25
C THR A 445 -22.33 16.68 -26.15
N MET A 446 -22.67 15.80 -25.20
CA MET A 446 -21.98 14.53 -25.00
C MET A 446 -22.24 13.52 -26.13
N THR A 447 -23.43 13.52 -26.73
CA THR A 447 -23.73 12.72 -27.92
C THR A 447 -22.95 13.24 -29.13
N ALA A 448 -22.94 14.55 -29.37
CA ALA A 448 -22.12 15.15 -30.43
C ALA A 448 -20.62 14.87 -30.23
N GLU A 449 -20.10 14.88 -29.00
CA GLU A 449 -18.72 14.47 -28.72
C GLU A 449 -18.43 12.99 -29.02
N LEU A 450 -19.41 12.09 -28.93
CA LEU A 450 -19.24 10.68 -29.33
C LEU A 450 -19.18 10.56 -30.85
N ASP A 451 -20.05 11.26 -31.55
CA ASP A 451 -20.10 11.29 -33.02
C ASP A 451 -18.82 11.92 -33.60
N GLU A 452 -18.39 13.08 -33.07
CA GLU A 452 -17.17 13.79 -33.48
C GLU A 452 -15.88 13.02 -33.15
N ARG A 453 -15.87 12.15 -32.13
CA ARG A 453 -14.72 11.28 -31.82
C ARG A 453 -14.46 10.19 -32.86
N GLY A 454 -15.28 10.11 -33.91
CA GLY A 454 -14.93 9.38 -35.13
C GLY A 454 -15.33 7.92 -35.10
N ALA A 455 -16.62 7.69 -34.84
CA ALA A 455 -17.31 6.42 -35.07
C ALA A 455 -16.78 5.21 -34.27
N THR A 456 -17.34 4.04 -34.60
CA THR A 456 -17.28 2.81 -33.81
C THR A 456 -15.83 2.31 -33.59
N PRO A 457 -15.61 1.36 -32.66
CA PRO A 457 -14.34 0.62 -32.58
C PRO A 457 -13.94 -0.03 -33.91
N ALA A 458 -14.90 -0.33 -34.78
CA ALA A 458 -14.70 -0.83 -36.14
C ALA A 458 -14.09 0.23 -37.06
N ASP A 459 -14.67 1.44 -37.10
CA ASP A 459 -14.23 2.57 -37.91
C ASP A 459 -12.89 3.16 -37.44
N ARG A 460 -12.69 3.26 -36.12
CA ARG A 460 -11.40 3.68 -35.55
C ARG A 460 -10.29 2.71 -35.95
N LEU A 461 -10.55 1.40 -35.92
CA LEU A 461 -9.59 0.39 -36.38
C LEU A 461 -9.37 0.40 -37.90
N MET A 462 -10.43 0.57 -38.70
CA MET A 462 -10.32 0.72 -40.15
C MET A 462 -9.46 1.95 -40.50
N SER A 463 -9.70 3.07 -39.84
CA SER A 463 -8.93 4.31 -40.00
C SER A 463 -7.48 4.15 -39.57
N ALA A 464 -7.20 3.40 -38.50
CA ALA A 464 -5.82 3.06 -38.09
C ALA A 464 -5.09 2.25 -39.16
N VAL A 465 -5.74 1.24 -39.75
CA VAL A 465 -5.17 0.39 -40.81
C VAL A 465 -4.94 1.18 -42.12
N LEU A 466 -5.88 2.04 -42.50
CA LEU A 466 -5.74 2.93 -43.67
C LEU A 466 -4.65 4.00 -43.43
N SER A 467 -4.57 4.56 -42.22
CA SER A 467 -3.54 5.53 -41.84
C SER A 467 -2.14 4.90 -41.90
N ALA A 468 -1.95 3.71 -41.33
CA ALA A 468 -0.69 2.97 -41.39
C ALA A 468 -0.28 2.66 -42.84
N TRP A 469 -1.22 2.22 -43.69
CA TRP A 469 -0.95 2.02 -45.12
C TRP A 469 -0.54 3.32 -45.84
N SER A 470 -1.25 4.43 -45.59
CA SER A 470 -0.95 5.71 -46.24
C SER A 470 0.36 6.36 -45.79
N THR A 471 0.78 6.09 -44.55
CA THR A 471 2.00 6.65 -43.94
C THR A 471 3.24 5.79 -44.24
N HIS A 472 3.08 4.45 -44.25
CA HIS A 472 4.15 3.49 -44.45
C HIS A 472 3.81 2.51 -45.60
N PRO A 473 3.59 2.99 -46.84
CA PRO A 473 3.13 2.14 -47.95
C PRO A 473 4.13 1.04 -48.34
N ASP A 474 5.42 1.17 -47.99
CA ASP A 474 6.44 0.15 -48.21
C ASP A 474 6.32 -1.05 -47.26
N THR A 475 5.68 -0.91 -46.09
CA THR A 475 5.38 -2.03 -45.18
C THR A 475 4.09 -2.78 -45.55
N PHE A 476 3.39 -2.32 -46.60
CA PHE A 476 2.21 -2.94 -47.22
C PHE A 476 2.43 -3.19 -48.73
N PRO A 477 3.43 -4.00 -49.12
CA PRO A 477 3.64 -4.36 -50.52
C PRO A 477 2.45 -5.13 -51.10
N ASP A 478 2.26 -5.07 -52.41
CA ASP A 478 1.30 -5.95 -53.08
C ASP A 478 1.73 -7.42 -53.00
N LEU A 479 0.76 -8.33 -53.21
CA LEU A 479 0.99 -9.78 -53.12
C LEU A 479 2.07 -10.29 -54.10
N ALA A 480 2.22 -9.70 -55.28
CA ALA A 480 3.22 -10.13 -56.27
C ALA A 480 4.63 -9.67 -55.87
N THR A 481 4.79 -8.43 -55.43
CA THR A 481 6.06 -7.86 -54.92
C THR A 481 6.52 -8.58 -53.65
N TYR A 482 5.62 -8.85 -52.70
CA TYR A 482 5.96 -9.64 -51.51
C TYR A 482 6.36 -11.07 -51.87
N LYS A 483 5.61 -11.73 -52.77
CA LYS A 483 5.91 -13.08 -53.25
C LYS A 483 7.28 -13.14 -53.95
N ALA A 484 7.59 -12.17 -54.80
CA ALA A 484 8.87 -12.05 -55.49
C ALA A 484 10.05 -11.93 -54.52
N ALA A 485 9.93 -11.08 -53.49
CA ALA A 485 10.91 -11.01 -52.41
C ALA A 485 11.04 -12.33 -51.64
N PHE A 486 9.91 -12.94 -51.25
CA PHE A 486 9.85 -14.18 -50.48
C PHE A 486 10.48 -15.38 -51.23
N THR A 487 10.24 -15.51 -52.54
CA THR A 487 10.86 -16.53 -53.39
C THR A 487 12.21 -16.11 -53.98
N LYS A 488 12.74 -14.94 -53.58
CA LYS A 488 14.00 -14.35 -54.08
C LYS A 488 14.08 -14.27 -55.61
N THR A 489 12.94 -14.05 -56.25
CA THR A 489 12.76 -13.99 -57.70
C THR A 489 12.57 -12.53 -58.13
N PRO A 490 13.23 -12.01 -59.18
CA PRO A 490 12.94 -10.68 -59.71
C PRO A 490 11.50 -10.56 -60.22
N LEU A 491 10.92 -9.35 -60.14
CA LEU A 491 9.66 -9.05 -60.84
C LEU A 491 9.88 -8.99 -62.37
N PRO A 492 8.84 -9.11 -63.19
CA PRO A 492 8.96 -9.05 -64.65
C PRO A 492 9.58 -7.72 -65.13
N GLY A 493 10.83 -7.78 -65.60
CA GLY A 493 11.61 -6.63 -66.04
C GLY A 493 12.69 -6.16 -65.07
N GLU A 494 12.73 -6.67 -63.84
CA GLU A 494 13.76 -6.36 -62.85
C GLU A 494 14.96 -7.33 -62.91
N ALA A 495 16.14 -6.84 -62.52
CA ALA A 495 17.37 -7.65 -62.48
C ALA A 495 17.57 -8.38 -61.12
N HIS A 496 16.84 -7.97 -60.08
CA HIS A 496 16.99 -8.42 -58.70
C HIS A 496 15.61 -8.58 -58.05
N PRO A 497 15.43 -9.44 -57.04
CA PRO A 497 14.20 -9.47 -56.26
C PRO A 497 13.98 -8.14 -55.50
N PRO A 498 12.73 -7.69 -55.34
CA PRO A 498 12.42 -6.49 -54.58
C PRO A 498 12.89 -6.62 -53.13
N ARG A 499 13.36 -5.51 -52.55
CA ARG A 499 13.78 -5.44 -51.16
C ARG A 499 12.59 -5.08 -50.28
N MET A 500 12.27 -5.95 -49.34
CA MET A 500 11.30 -5.65 -48.28
C MET A 500 11.93 -4.78 -47.19
N PRO A 501 11.17 -3.91 -46.51
CA PRO A 501 11.59 -3.31 -45.25
C PRO A 501 11.83 -4.37 -44.16
N PRO A 502 12.53 -4.03 -43.05
CA PRO A 502 12.77 -4.97 -41.93
C PRO A 502 11.49 -5.44 -41.23
N VAL A 503 10.41 -4.67 -41.35
CA VAL A 503 9.08 -4.94 -40.80
C VAL A 503 8.07 -4.79 -41.93
N VAL A 504 7.20 -5.79 -42.10
CA VAL A 504 6.09 -5.76 -43.06
C VAL A 504 4.80 -5.88 -42.25
N ASP A 505 3.92 -4.87 -42.33
CA ASP A 505 2.70 -4.75 -41.53
C ASP A 505 1.51 -5.48 -42.16
N GLY A 506 1.49 -5.54 -43.49
CA GLY A 506 0.45 -6.23 -44.23
C GLY A 506 0.81 -6.54 -45.67
N LEU A 507 -0.23 -6.66 -46.49
CA LEU A 507 -0.19 -6.80 -47.94
C LEU A 507 -1.38 -6.04 -48.54
N VAL A 508 -1.19 -5.45 -49.72
CA VAL A 508 -2.32 -5.06 -50.57
C VAL A 508 -2.72 -6.26 -51.45
N LEU A 509 -4.02 -6.53 -51.53
CA LEU A 509 -4.61 -7.57 -52.38
C LEU A 509 -5.52 -6.91 -53.42
N ASP A 510 -5.35 -7.25 -54.69
CA ASP A 510 -6.19 -6.73 -55.79
C ASP A 510 -7.52 -7.49 -55.93
N GLU A 511 -7.50 -8.81 -55.71
CA GLU A 511 -8.65 -9.70 -55.89
C GLU A 511 -8.89 -10.59 -54.65
N PRO A 512 -9.94 -10.33 -53.84
CA PRO A 512 -10.74 -9.10 -53.80
C PRO A 512 -9.92 -7.90 -53.26
N PRO A 513 -10.32 -6.65 -53.58
CA PRO A 513 -9.60 -5.44 -53.17
C PRO A 513 -9.61 -5.26 -51.65
N ALA A 514 -8.48 -5.52 -51.00
CA ALA A 514 -8.38 -5.57 -49.55
C ALA A 514 -6.97 -5.25 -49.01
N LEU A 515 -6.93 -4.63 -47.83
CA LEU A 515 -5.73 -4.61 -46.99
C LEU A 515 -5.71 -5.86 -46.11
N ALA A 516 -4.64 -6.65 -46.20
CA ALA A 516 -4.43 -7.81 -45.34
C ALA A 516 -3.35 -7.50 -44.30
N VAL A 517 -3.70 -7.45 -43.00
CA VAL A 517 -2.77 -7.15 -41.91
C VAL A 517 -2.28 -8.46 -41.24
N TRP A 518 -0.98 -8.55 -40.92
CA TRP A 518 -0.44 -9.71 -40.20
C TRP A 518 -0.94 -9.77 -38.74
N PRO A 519 -1.31 -10.95 -38.19
CA PRO A 519 -1.86 -11.03 -36.84
C PRO A 519 -0.94 -10.45 -35.74
N GLY A 520 0.38 -10.64 -35.86
CA GLY A 520 1.37 -10.05 -34.95
C GLY A 520 1.65 -8.55 -35.16
N ARG A 521 1.14 -7.95 -36.24
CA ARG A 521 1.28 -6.51 -36.57
C ARG A 521 0.00 -5.71 -36.32
N MET A 522 -1.15 -6.37 -36.22
CA MET A 522 -2.41 -5.75 -35.81
C MET A 522 -2.32 -5.01 -34.46
N GLY A 523 -1.71 -5.64 -33.44
CA GLY A 523 -1.51 -5.00 -32.13
C GLY A 523 -0.60 -3.75 -32.15
N PRO A 524 0.52 -3.74 -32.89
CA PRO A 524 1.25 -2.52 -33.24
C PRO A 524 0.39 -1.46 -33.95
N VAL A 525 -0.21 -1.77 -35.11
CA VAL A 525 -0.99 -0.81 -35.93
C VAL A 525 -2.13 -0.17 -35.15
N ALA A 526 -2.84 -0.96 -34.33
CA ALA A 526 -3.90 -0.45 -33.45
C ALA A 526 -3.38 0.55 -32.41
N ARG A 527 -2.23 0.27 -31.77
CA ARG A 527 -1.65 1.15 -30.73
C ARG A 527 -1.01 2.42 -31.29
N GLU A 528 -0.60 2.44 -32.55
CA GLU A 528 -0.17 3.67 -33.23
C GLU A 528 -1.34 4.65 -33.42
N ALA A 529 -2.59 4.18 -33.33
CA ALA A 529 -3.82 4.96 -33.26
C ALA A 529 -4.48 4.97 -31.85
N ASP A 530 -3.72 4.68 -30.79
CA ASP A 530 -4.16 4.60 -29.37
C ASP A 530 -5.30 3.60 -29.07
N ILE A 531 -5.51 2.60 -29.94
CA ILE A 531 -6.47 1.52 -29.74
C ILE A 531 -5.82 0.40 -28.91
N SER A 532 -6.32 0.21 -27.69
CA SER A 532 -5.79 -0.75 -26.71
C SER A 532 -6.20 -2.20 -26.99
N ASP A 533 -7.45 -2.45 -27.40
CA ASP A 533 -7.93 -3.73 -27.92
C ASP A 533 -8.50 -3.58 -29.35
N HIS A 534 -7.85 -4.22 -30.31
CA HIS A 534 -8.35 -4.31 -31.68
C HIS A 534 -9.42 -5.41 -31.85
N ASN A 535 -9.56 -6.37 -30.93
CA ASN A 535 -10.47 -7.50 -31.12
C ASN A 535 -11.94 -7.08 -31.09
N THR A 536 -12.26 -5.99 -30.40
CA THR A 536 -13.57 -5.34 -30.43
C THR A 536 -13.85 -4.79 -31.83
N GLY A 537 -12.99 -3.90 -32.36
CA GLY A 537 -13.13 -3.39 -33.74
C GLY A 537 -13.14 -4.48 -34.82
N VAL A 538 -12.31 -5.53 -34.68
CA VAL A 538 -12.33 -6.70 -35.59
C VAL A 538 -13.63 -7.53 -35.47
N ARG A 539 -14.29 -7.58 -34.30
CA ARG A 539 -15.61 -8.23 -34.17
C ARG A 539 -16.65 -7.44 -34.97
N ASP A 540 -16.62 -6.12 -34.82
CA ASP A 540 -17.67 -5.22 -35.29
C ASP A 540 -17.57 -5.05 -36.82
N LEU A 541 -16.36 -4.85 -37.37
CA LEU A 541 -16.10 -4.91 -38.82
C LEU A 541 -16.50 -6.25 -39.49
N VAL A 542 -16.54 -7.35 -38.72
CA VAL A 542 -17.00 -8.66 -39.24
C VAL A 542 -18.52 -8.75 -39.22
N ALA A 543 -19.20 -8.15 -38.24
CA ALA A 543 -20.66 -8.03 -38.23
C ALA A 543 -21.15 -7.08 -39.35
N GLU A 544 -20.45 -5.98 -39.59
CA GLU A 544 -20.68 -5.01 -40.66
C GLU A 544 -20.31 -5.53 -42.08
N GLY A 545 -19.78 -6.76 -42.21
CA GLY A 545 -19.36 -7.33 -43.51
C GLY A 545 -18.15 -6.66 -44.17
N ARG A 546 -17.51 -5.70 -43.49
CA ARG A 546 -16.34 -4.91 -43.94
C ARG A 546 -15.01 -5.67 -43.80
N MET A 547 -15.01 -6.83 -43.16
CA MET A 547 -13.86 -7.74 -43.10
C MET A 547 -14.13 -9.09 -43.78
N ILE A 548 -13.15 -9.58 -44.54
CA ILE A 548 -13.25 -10.82 -45.30
C ILE A 548 -12.70 -11.99 -44.47
N THR A 549 -13.60 -12.87 -44.03
CA THR A 549 -13.31 -13.92 -43.04
C THR A 549 -13.32 -15.34 -43.64
N ASN A 550 -13.00 -16.33 -42.81
CA ASN A 550 -13.34 -17.74 -43.02
C ASN A 550 -14.45 -18.13 -42.02
N PRO A 551 -15.35 -19.08 -42.33
CA PRO A 551 -16.33 -19.58 -41.37
C PRO A 551 -15.71 -19.95 -40.01
N GLY A 552 -16.28 -19.42 -38.93
CA GLY A 552 -15.80 -19.62 -37.56
C GLY A 552 -14.50 -18.89 -37.18
N ARG A 553 -13.94 -17.99 -38.03
CA ARG A 553 -12.69 -17.25 -37.72
C ARG A 553 -12.71 -15.81 -38.25
N ARG A 554 -12.34 -14.85 -37.39
CA ARG A 554 -12.15 -13.42 -37.74
C ARG A 554 -10.93 -13.13 -38.65
N GLN A 555 -10.35 -14.15 -39.28
CA GLN A 555 -9.16 -14.10 -40.13
C GLN A 555 -9.39 -14.98 -41.36
N LYS A 556 -8.77 -14.63 -42.49
CA LYS A 556 -8.81 -15.41 -43.73
C LYS A 556 -7.43 -15.93 -44.10
N LYS A 557 -7.37 -17.08 -44.80
CA LYS A 557 -6.12 -17.62 -45.35
C LYS A 557 -5.77 -16.95 -46.68
N VAL A 558 -4.69 -16.18 -46.71
CA VAL A 558 -4.06 -15.68 -47.94
C VAL A 558 -3.04 -16.71 -48.45
N SER A 559 -2.98 -16.94 -49.76
CA SER A 559 -1.97 -17.82 -50.39
C SER A 559 -0.81 -16.98 -50.90
N ILE A 560 0.33 -17.06 -50.22
CA ILE A 560 1.56 -16.35 -50.63
C ILE A 560 2.22 -17.10 -51.79
N THR A 561 2.25 -18.43 -51.70
CA THR A 561 2.59 -19.33 -52.81
C THR A 561 1.51 -20.40 -52.96
N THR A 562 1.75 -21.39 -53.82
CA THR A 562 0.98 -22.64 -53.90
C THR A 562 0.89 -23.35 -52.54
N ASP A 563 2.02 -23.39 -51.83
CA ASP A 563 2.24 -24.24 -50.66
C ASP A 563 2.23 -23.46 -49.34
N VAL A 564 2.56 -22.16 -49.38
CA VAL A 564 2.59 -21.27 -48.21
C VAL A 564 1.30 -20.46 -48.13
N LYS A 565 0.45 -20.82 -47.16
CA LYS A 565 -0.77 -20.09 -46.78
C LYS A 565 -0.62 -19.49 -45.38
N ARG A 566 -1.10 -18.26 -45.19
CA ARG A 566 -0.97 -17.49 -43.94
C ARG A 566 -2.33 -16.94 -43.51
N TRP A 567 -2.58 -16.91 -42.20
CA TRP A 567 -3.76 -16.25 -41.64
C TRP A 567 -3.49 -14.75 -41.51
N MET A 568 -4.45 -13.93 -41.96
CA MET A 568 -4.37 -12.46 -41.93
C MET A 568 -5.75 -11.87 -41.66
N TYR A 569 -5.79 -10.63 -41.16
CA TYR A 569 -7.01 -9.82 -41.02
C TYR A 569 -7.23 -9.05 -42.33
N LEU A 570 -8.32 -9.31 -43.06
CA LEU A 570 -8.57 -8.70 -44.38
C LEU A 570 -9.67 -7.64 -44.27
N PHE A 571 -9.31 -6.38 -44.49
CA PHE A 571 -10.17 -5.21 -44.50
C PHE A 571 -10.57 -4.89 -45.94
N ARG A 572 -11.87 -4.77 -46.22
CA ARG A 572 -12.38 -4.45 -47.56
C ARG A 572 -12.09 -3.00 -47.93
N LEU A 573 -11.52 -2.79 -49.11
CA LEU A 573 -11.34 -1.45 -49.69
C LEU A 573 -12.52 -1.02 -50.59
N ASP A 574 -13.41 -1.95 -50.93
CA ASP A 574 -14.60 -1.73 -51.76
C ASP A 574 -15.89 -1.49 -50.95
N ALA A 575 -15.83 -1.54 -49.62
CA ALA A 575 -16.98 -1.41 -48.74
C ALA A 575 -17.31 0.06 -48.42
N THR A 576 -18.02 0.73 -49.33
CA THR A 576 -18.94 1.83 -48.93
C THR A 576 -19.99 1.29 -47.97
N PRO A 577 -20.44 2.07 -46.96
CA PRO A 577 -21.58 1.68 -46.13
C PRO A 577 -22.81 1.45 -46.99
N THR A 578 -23.34 0.23 -46.98
CA THR A 578 -24.62 -0.12 -47.62
C THR A 578 -25.70 -0.15 -46.55
N ASP A 579 -26.58 0.84 -46.61
CA ASP A 579 -27.65 1.12 -45.63
C ASP A 579 -28.83 0.11 -45.66
N ASP A 580 -28.70 -0.94 -46.49
CA ASP A 580 -29.71 -1.98 -46.74
C ASP A 580 -29.08 -3.36 -46.51
N GLY A 581 -29.50 -4.09 -45.47
CA GLY A 581 -28.92 -5.42 -45.22
C GLY A 581 -29.26 -6.16 -43.92
N ALA A 582 -30.50 -6.10 -43.41
CA ALA A 582 -30.90 -7.01 -42.33
C ALA A 582 -30.85 -8.48 -42.84
N PRO A 583 -30.08 -9.39 -42.21
CA PRO A 583 -29.91 -10.75 -42.70
C PRO A 583 -31.21 -11.56 -42.54
N GLY A 584 -31.68 -12.15 -43.65
CA GLY A 584 -32.83 -13.06 -43.63
C GLY A 584 -32.53 -14.37 -42.89
N PRO A 585 -33.56 -15.08 -42.38
CA PRO A 585 -33.39 -16.32 -41.63
C PRO A 585 -33.11 -17.51 -42.57
N ASP A 586 -31.85 -17.77 -42.86
CA ASP A 586 -31.43 -18.94 -43.65
C ASP A 586 -31.60 -20.26 -42.88
N ASP A 587 -32.52 -21.06 -43.42
CA ASP A 587 -32.74 -22.51 -43.29
C ASP A 587 -31.53 -23.31 -42.74
N GLN A 588 -31.63 -23.75 -41.48
CA GLN A 588 -30.75 -24.78 -40.91
C GLN A 588 -31.43 -26.14 -40.88
N SER A 589 -31.44 -26.82 -42.02
CA SER A 589 -31.65 -28.27 -42.10
C SER A 589 -30.55 -29.00 -41.30
N PRO A 590 -30.87 -29.77 -40.25
CA PRO A 590 -29.88 -30.38 -39.36
C PRO A 590 -29.21 -31.62 -39.99
N PRO A 591 -27.93 -31.89 -39.68
CA PRO A 591 -27.23 -33.08 -40.14
C PRO A 591 -27.70 -34.36 -39.43
N GLU A 592 -27.61 -35.49 -40.13
CA GLU A 592 -27.95 -36.82 -39.59
C GLU A 592 -27.03 -37.19 -38.41
N ALA A 593 -27.64 -37.60 -37.29
CA ALA A 593 -26.93 -38.10 -36.11
C ALA A 593 -27.17 -39.60 -35.96
N ASP A 594 -26.17 -40.41 -36.32
CA ASP A 594 -26.20 -41.85 -36.12
C ASP A 594 -26.08 -42.19 -34.62
N GLY A 595 -26.92 -43.10 -34.13
CA GLY A 595 -27.34 -43.08 -32.72
C GLY A 595 -26.69 -44.10 -31.79
N THR A 596 -26.84 -43.90 -30.47
CA THR A 596 -26.87 -45.01 -29.49
C THR A 596 -27.66 -44.64 -28.21
N SER A 597 -28.08 -45.67 -27.47
CA SER A 597 -29.00 -45.65 -26.31
C SER A 597 -28.36 -45.17 -24.99
N ALA A 598 -29.06 -44.94 -23.85
CA ALA A 598 -30.36 -45.48 -23.40
C ALA A 598 -31.08 -44.65 -22.30
N ASP A 599 -32.33 -45.06 -21.98
CA ASP A 599 -33.12 -44.89 -20.73
C ASP A 599 -33.27 -43.48 -20.10
N THR A 600 -34.40 -42.77 -20.26
CA THR A 600 -35.80 -42.98 -19.78
C THR A 600 -36.08 -42.58 -18.32
N ARG A 601 -36.90 -41.52 -18.14
CA ARG A 601 -38.16 -41.59 -17.37
C ARG A 601 -39.14 -40.47 -17.74
N THR A 602 -40.42 -40.68 -17.40
CA THR A 602 -41.60 -39.96 -17.93
C THR A 602 -42.27 -39.06 -16.89
N GLY A 603 -42.85 -37.92 -17.31
CA GLY A 603 -43.75 -37.12 -16.46
C GLY A 603 -44.31 -35.84 -17.11
N THR A 604 -45.59 -35.87 -17.48
CA THR A 604 -46.45 -34.79 -18.03
C THR A 604 -47.92 -35.26 -17.94
N PRO A 605 -48.96 -34.42 -18.13
CA PRO A 605 -49.01 -33.01 -18.57
C PRO A 605 -49.87 -32.11 -17.63
N ASP A 606 -50.53 -31.09 -18.21
CA ASP A 606 -51.70 -30.32 -17.73
C ASP A 606 -51.40 -29.16 -16.73
N ASP A 607 -51.92 -27.92 -16.88
CA ASP A 607 -52.69 -27.24 -17.97
C ASP A 607 -52.65 -25.68 -17.79
N GLU A 608 -53.45 -24.94 -18.57
CA GLU A 608 -53.91 -23.52 -18.48
C GLU A 608 -53.21 -22.42 -19.31
N THR A 609 -54.04 -21.51 -19.86
CA THR A 609 -53.74 -20.41 -20.81
C THR A 609 -54.40 -19.10 -20.34
N PRO A 610 -54.13 -17.93 -20.95
CA PRO A 610 -55.28 -17.13 -21.41
C PRO A 610 -55.12 -16.26 -22.67
N ALA A 611 -56.16 -16.32 -23.52
CA ALA A 611 -56.88 -15.22 -24.20
C ALA A 611 -56.21 -14.21 -25.18
N GLU A 612 -57.00 -13.82 -26.19
CA GLU A 612 -56.68 -12.90 -27.29
C GLU A 612 -57.34 -11.51 -27.10
N VAL A 613 -56.79 -10.46 -27.76
CA VAL A 613 -57.49 -9.20 -28.11
C VAL A 613 -57.00 -8.75 -29.51
N PRO A 614 -57.87 -8.25 -30.42
CA PRO A 614 -57.53 -8.09 -31.86
C PRO A 614 -57.09 -6.69 -32.32
N THR A 615 -56.80 -6.60 -33.62
CA THR A 615 -56.14 -5.54 -34.43
C THR A 615 -57.08 -4.41 -34.94
N GLU A 616 -56.51 -3.50 -35.75
CA GLU A 616 -57.13 -2.47 -36.62
C GLU A 616 -57.49 -1.12 -35.93
N GLU A 617 -57.37 0.07 -36.55
CA GLU A 617 -57.09 0.43 -37.96
C GLU A 617 -56.35 1.80 -38.11
N GLN A 618 -55.75 2.08 -39.29
CA GLN A 618 -55.23 3.39 -39.79
C GLN A 618 -56.22 3.98 -40.83
N PRO A 619 -56.02 5.14 -41.55
CA PRO A 619 -54.92 6.13 -41.63
C PRO A 619 -55.44 7.60 -41.32
N ALA A 620 -55.05 8.77 -41.86
CA ALA A 620 -54.18 9.20 -42.98
C ALA A 620 -53.78 10.72 -42.92
N LEU A 621 -52.76 11.11 -43.71
CA LEU A 621 -52.65 12.20 -44.74
C LEU A 621 -53.54 13.49 -44.64
N VAL A 622 -53.20 14.72 -45.08
CA VAL A 622 -52.18 15.39 -45.95
C VAL A 622 -52.12 16.92 -45.53
N ASP A 623 -51.51 17.98 -46.11
CA ASP A 623 -50.63 18.43 -47.26
C ASP A 623 -50.24 19.92 -46.93
N GLU A 624 -49.38 20.73 -47.58
CA GLU A 624 -48.18 20.64 -48.45
C GLU A 624 -47.50 22.05 -48.47
N ALA A 625 -46.15 22.15 -48.56
CA ALA A 625 -45.34 23.36 -48.84
C ALA A 625 -45.45 24.61 -47.91
N GLY A 626 -44.52 25.59 -47.89
CA GLY A 626 -43.18 25.70 -48.49
C GLY A 626 -42.61 27.14 -48.47
N GLN A 627 -41.43 27.31 -49.09
CA GLN A 627 -40.73 28.58 -49.44
C GLN A 627 -40.00 29.42 -48.35
N VAL A 628 -38.84 29.95 -48.78
CA VAL A 628 -37.92 30.89 -48.11
C VAL A 628 -37.88 32.18 -48.94
N PRO A 629 -37.81 33.38 -48.32
CA PRO A 629 -36.86 34.38 -48.83
C PRO A 629 -36.23 35.34 -47.78
N THR A 630 -34.89 35.46 -47.86
CA THR A 630 -34.05 36.69 -47.77
C THR A 630 -34.16 37.69 -46.60
N ASP A 631 -33.00 37.91 -45.97
CA ASP A 631 -32.50 39.13 -45.29
C ASP A 631 -32.61 40.40 -46.18
N PRO A 632 -32.75 41.64 -45.63
CA PRO A 632 -31.54 42.43 -45.32
C PRO A 632 -31.64 43.44 -44.14
N THR A 633 -30.48 43.81 -43.57
CA THR A 633 -30.02 45.14 -43.06
C THR A 633 -31.05 46.14 -42.48
N ASP A 634 -30.80 46.86 -41.37
CA ASP A 634 -29.68 47.82 -41.24
C ASP A 634 -29.58 48.51 -39.84
N GLU A 635 -28.55 49.36 -39.69
CA GLU A 635 -28.36 50.52 -38.78
C GLU A 635 -28.27 50.39 -37.23
N VAL A 636 -27.43 51.27 -36.67
CA VAL A 636 -27.14 51.49 -35.24
C VAL A 636 -27.45 52.95 -34.88
N PRO A 637 -28.04 53.22 -33.71
CA PRO A 637 -27.77 54.48 -33.01
C PRO A 637 -27.35 54.29 -31.54
N THR A 638 -26.19 54.85 -31.20
CA THR A 638 -25.80 55.14 -29.81
C THR A 638 -26.70 56.23 -29.21
N THR A 639 -26.95 56.20 -27.89
CA THR A 639 -27.47 57.38 -27.17
C THR A 639 -26.80 57.51 -25.80
N GLU A 640 -26.68 58.74 -25.28
CA GLU A 640 -25.82 59.09 -24.14
C GLU A 640 -26.56 59.19 -22.79
N VAL A 641 -25.77 58.92 -21.74
CA VAL A 641 -25.77 59.50 -20.38
C VAL A 641 -26.79 60.62 -20.09
N PRO A 642 -27.50 60.54 -18.95
CA PRO A 642 -27.26 61.59 -17.94
C PRO A 642 -27.01 61.04 -16.53
N SER A 643 -25.99 61.59 -15.86
CA SER A 643 -25.69 61.37 -14.44
C SER A 643 -26.57 62.25 -13.54
N SER A 644 -26.86 61.78 -12.31
CA SER A 644 -27.45 62.61 -11.25
C SER A 644 -26.71 62.40 -9.91
N HIS A 645 -26.30 63.51 -9.29
CA HIS A 645 -25.80 63.59 -7.92
C HIS A 645 -26.97 63.84 -6.93
N LEU A 646 -26.63 64.03 -5.65
CA LEU A 646 -27.46 64.26 -4.45
C LEU A 646 -27.92 62.99 -3.72
N GLU A 647 -27.94 62.94 -2.38
CA GLU A 647 -27.17 63.70 -1.36
C GLU A 647 -27.17 62.92 -0.02
N VAL A 648 -26.42 63.40 0.98
CA VAL A 648 -26.29 62.74 2.29
C VAL A 648 -27.36 63.26 3.27
N PRO A 649 -27.90 62.39 4.15
CA PRO A 649 -27.93 62.76 5.56
C PRO A 649 -27.44 61.63 6.49
N THR A 650 -26.49 61.97 7.36
CA THR A 650 -26.20 61.23 8.59
C THR A 650 -27.29 61.45 9.61
N GLU A 651 -27.71 60.41 10.34
CA GLU A 651 -28.21 60.59 11.69
C GLU A 651 -27.92 59.38 12.59
N VAL A 652 -27.76 59.65 13.90
CA VAL A 652 -27.44 58.66 14.94
C VAL A 652 -28.30 58.97 16.16
N PRO A 653 -28.96 57.96 16.75
CA PRO A 653 -29.36 58.01 18.14
C PRO A 653 -28.65 56.93 18.97
N SER A 654 -28.03 57.34 20.07
CA SER A 654 -27.46 56.45 21.08
C SER A 654 -28.42 56.30 22.27
N SER A 655 -28.56 55.07 22.81
CA SER A 655 -29.28 54.84 24.07
C SER A 655 -28.75 53.62 24.84
N GLN A 656 -27.88 53.90 25.81
CA GLN A 656 -27.64 53.10 27.02
C GLN A 656 -28.32 53.82 28.22
N PRO A 657 -28.34 53.26 29.45
CA PRO A 657 -28.07 51.89 29.89
C PRO A 657 -29.19 51.32 30.80
N LEU A 658 -29.01 50.11 31.34
CA LEU A 658 -29.42 49.77 32.71
C LEU A 658 -28.37 48.87 33.39
N SER A 659 -28.29 48.89 34.72
CA SER A 659 -27.09 48.45 35.46
C SER A 659 -27.39 47.81 36.83
N GLY A 660 -26.48 46.93 37.29
CA GLY A 660 -26.52 46.23 38.59
C GLY A 660 -25.73 44.92 38.53
N ASN A 661 -24.44 44.79 38.87
CA ASN A 661 -23.47 45.51 39.72
C ASN A 661 -23.31 44.91 41.15
N LEU A 662 -22.08 45.01 41.69
CA LEU A 662 -21.53 44.44 42.95
C LEU A 662 -21.10 42.96 42.88
N GLY A 663 -19.86 42.57 43.24
CA GLY A 663 -18.75 43.43 43.68
C GLY A 663 -17.36 42.78 43.80
N GLU A 664 -16.35 43.66 43.88
CA GLU A 664 -14.90 43.47 44.12
C GLU A 664 -14.56 43.15 45.61
N PRO A 665 -13.28 42.97 46.07
CA PRO A 665 -11.96 43.27 45.46
C PRO A 665 -10.89 42.13 45.61
N ALA A 666 -9.57 42.24 45.34
CA ALA A 666 -8.68 43.37 45.02
C ALA A 666 -7.40 42.93 44.22
N LEU A 667 -6.77 43.89 43.52
CA LEU A 667 -5.32 44.26 43.43
C LEU A 667 -4.23 43.22 43.87
N THR A 668 -3.06 43.02 43.23
CA THR A 668 -2.18 43.89 42.38
C THR A 668 -1.23 43.12 41.42
N TRP A 669 -0.93 43.69 40.22
CA TRP A 669 0.37 43.75 39.47
C TRP A 669 1.07 42.40 39.08
N GLU A 670 1.83 42.23 37.98
CA GLU A 670 2.66 43.16 37.17
C GLU A 670 2.88 42.65 35.70
N ASN A 671 3.25 43.56 34.77
CA ASN A 671 3.95 43.48 33.44
C ASN A 671 4.39 42.12 32.78
N THR A 672 4.62 41.96 31.44
CA THR A 672 4.66 42.86 30.23
C THR A 672 4.75 42.06 28.90
N GLY A 673 4.13 42.57 27.81
CA GLY A 673 4.56 42.38 26.38
C GLY A 673 4.42 41.00 25.71
N SER A 674 4.44 40.84 24.36
CA SER A 674 4.45 41.84 23.27
C SER A 674 4.04 41.25 21.89
N GLN A 675 3.07 41.92 21.23
CA GLN A 675 2.84 42.13 19.77
C GLN A 675 2.94 41.01 18.70
N ASP A 676 1.92 41.04 17.81
CA ASP A 676 1.90 40.49 16.44
C ASP A 676 3.07 40.91 15.53
N ARG A 677 3.35 40.12 14.48
CA ARG A 677 2.98 40.53 13.09
C ARG A 677 3.20 39.48 11.98
N SER A 678 2.17 39.41 11.13
CA SER A 678 2.12 39.11 9.68
C SER A 678 3.43 38.84 8.91
N SER A 679 3.41 37.83 8.04
CA SER A 679 4.43 37.56 7.01
C SER A 679 3.89 37.70 5.58
N GLN A 680 4.71 38.25 4.66
CA GLN A 680 4.44 38.25 3.22
C GLN A 680 5.75 38.15 2.39
N SER A 681 5.71 37.28 1.37
CA SER A 681 6.47 37.28 0.10
C SER A 681 7.93 37.78 0.05
N SER A 682 8.85 36.80 -0.04
CA SER A 682 9.92 36.68 -1.07
C SER A 682 10.77 37.87 -1.53
N GLN A 683 12.11 37.74 -1.48
CA GLN A 683 12.97 37.66 -2.69
C GLN A 683 14.44 37.29 -2.35
N PHE A 684 15.15 36.72 -3.33
CA PHE A 684 16.60 36.44 -3.36
C PHE A 684 17.34 37.64 -4.00
N PRO A 685 18.66 37.91 -3.75
CA PRO A 685 19.74 37.00 -4.14
C PRO A 685 21.00 36.92 -3.24
N LYS A 686 21.98 36.14 -3.70
CA LYS A 686 23.21 35.71 -3.02
C LYS A 686 24.32 36.78 -3.04
N THR A 687 25.13 36.86 -1.96
CA THR A 687 26.52 37.38 -2.02
C THR A 687 27.44 36.54 -1.13
N LYS A 688 28.61 36.14 -1.64
CA LYS A 688 29.67 35.50 -0.84
C LYS A 688 30.52 36.57 -0.14
N VAL A 689 30.83 36.38 1.14
CA VAL A 689 31.95 37.05 1.83
C VAL A 689 32.75 36.01 2.62
N ARG A 690 34.06 36.25 2.75
CA ARG A 690 35.10 35.32 3.23
C ARG A 690 35.86 35.98 4.38
N LYS A 691 35.83 35.38 5.58
CA LYS A 691 36.76 35.63 6.70
C LYS A 691 36.87 34.34 7.52
N GLU A 692 38.06 33.73 7.65
CA GLU A 692 39.23 34.12 8.48
C GLU A 692 39.12 33.57 9.91
N VAL A 693 40.06 32.68 10.26
CA VAL A 693 40.12 31.98 11.55
C VAL A 693 40.78 32.88 12.60
N GLY A 694 40.10 33.07 13.75
CA GLY A 694 40.66 33.68 14.96
C GLY A 694 40.94 32.63 16.03
N THR A 695 41.94 32.86 16.87
CA THR A 695 42.49 31.85 17.81
C THR A 695 42.24 32.15 19.29
N SER A 696 42.44 31.11 20.10
CA SER A 696 43.05 31.11 21.47
C SER A 696 42.18 31.18 22.73
N VAL A 697 42.73 30.55 23.81
CA VAL A 697 42.30 30.53 25.23
C VAL A 697 41.00 29.74 25.46
N GLY A 698 40.80 28.86 26.47
CA GLY A 698 41.28 28.79 27.87
C GLY A 698 40.11 29.15 28.82
N THR A 699 39.96 28.65 30.06
CA THR A 699 40.94 28.02 30.96
C THR A 699 40.21 27.25 32.09
N GLU A 700 40.90 26.27 32.70
CA GLU A 700 40.84 25.89 34.14
C GLU A 700 39.59 25.25 34.80
N VAL A 701 39.88 24.63 35.95
CA VAL A 701 39.02 23.81 36.84
C VAL A 701 39.03 24.44 38.24
N PRO A 702 37.97 24.29 39.03
CA PRO A 702 38.11 24.22 40.49
C PRO A 702 37.51 22.95 41.10
N THR A 703 38.22 22.36 42.06
CA THR A 703 37.77 21.23 42.87
C THR A 703 36.98 21.69 44.11
N GLY A 704 36.12 20.83 44.64
CA GLY A 704 35.36 21.02 45.89
C GLY A 704 35.31 19.73 46.71
N ASN A 705 35.29 19.84 48.03
CA ASN A 705 35.51 18.72 48.97
C ASN A 705 34.55 18.82 50.18
N LEU A 706 34.67 17.86 51.13
CA LEU A 706 33.85 17.66 52.35
C LEU A 706 32.50 16.96 52.10
N GLY A 707 31.98 16.10 52.98
CA GLY A 707 32.54 15.55 54.23
C GLY A 707 31.48 15.39 55.34
N GLY A 708 31.31 14.18 55.90
CA GLY A 708 30.36 13.92 57.00
C GLY A 708 30.51 12.51 57.59
N ASN A 709 30.36 12.35 58.91
CA ASN A 709 30.77 11.13 59.64
C ASN A 709 29.94 10.88 60.91
N SER A 710 29.38 9.68 61.08
CA SER A 710 29.01 9.01 62.35
C SER A 710 28.44 7.60 62.08
N GLY A 711 28.54 6.58 62.95
CA GLY A 711 29.25 6.49 64.23
C GLY A 711 28.44 5.78 65.32
N GLY A 712 28.71 4.50 65.61
CA GLY A 712 28.05 3.73 66.69
C GLY A 712 28.55 2.29 66.79
N ASN A 713 28.67 1.72 67.99
CA ASN A 713 29.42 0.47 68.24
C ASN A 713 28.91 -0.32 69.47
N SER A 714 29.19 -1.64 69.52
CA SER A 714 28.99 -2.62 70.63
C SER A 714 27.52 -2.92 71.03
N GLY A 715 27.16 -4.09 71.58
CA GLY A 715 27.91 -5.35 71.81
C GLY A 715 27.30 -6.22 72.94
N GLY A 716 27.63 -7.52 73.01
CA GLY A 716 27.53 -8.30 74.28
C GLY A 716 26.40 -9.33 74.51
N ASN A 717 26.46 -10.49 73.83
CA ASN A 717 26.34 -11.86 74.37
C ASN A 717 25.17 -12.35 75.29
N SER A 718 24.76 -13.61 75.02
CA SER A 718 24.20 -14.63 75.94
C SER A 718 22.69 -14.67 76.25
N GLY A 719 22.19 -15.88 76.50
CA GLY A 719 20.83 -16.19 76.96
C GLY A 719 19.91 -16.74 75.85
N GLY A 720 19.40 -17.96 76.01
CA GLY A 720 18.46 -18.55 75.05
C GLY A 720 17.44 -19.49 75.71
N ASN A 721 16.26 -19.61 75.10
CA ASN A 721 15.41 -20.80 75.18
C ASN A 721 14.44 -20.85 73.98
N SER A 722 13.71 -21.96 73.86
CA SER A 722 12.78 -22.27 72.77
C SER A 722 11.48 -21.45 72.80
N GLY A 723 10.90 -21.23 71.62
CA GLY A 723 9.61 -20.55 71.44
C GLY A 723 9.32 -20.29 69.96
N GLY A 724 8.67 -21.23 69.28
CA GLY A 724 8.35 -21.09 67.85
C GLY A 724 7.26 -20.04 67.62
N ASN A 725 7.52 -19.04 66.77
CA ASN A 725 6.56 -17.98 66.46
C ASN A 725 6.52 -17.65 64.96
N ARG A 726 5.35 -17.29 64.43
CA ARG A 726 5.14 -17.05 62.99
C ARG A 726 5.64 -15.67 62.58
N VAL A 727 6.53 -15.61 61.58
CA VAL A 727 6.89 -14.35 60.90
C VAL A 727 5.67 -13.82 60.13
N PRO A 728 5.28 -12.54 60.28
CA PRO A 728 4.22 -11.94 59.47
C PRO A 728 4.69 -11.79 58.02
N ARG A 729 3.87 -12.23 57.06
CA ARG A 729 4.12 -11.97 55.63
C ARG A 729 3.91 -10.48 55.33
N SER A 730 5.00 -9.75 55.10
CA SER A 730 4.93 -8.44 54.46
C SER A 730 4.32 -8.56 53.06
N LYS A 731 3.50 -7.59 52.66
CA LYS A 731 2.98 -7.50 51.29
C LYS A 731 4.16 -7.22 50.35
N LYS A 732 4.58 -8.22 49.56
CA LYS A 732 5.47 -7.96 48.41
C LYS A 732 4.71 -7.07 47.44
N LYS A 733 5.09 -5.79 47.35
CA LYS A 733 4.81 -5.01 46.13
C LYS A 733 5.46 -5.76 44.97
N THR A 734 4.72 -5.99 43.89
CA THR A 734 5.35 -6.32 42.60
C THR A 734 6.25 -5.12 42.25
N PRO A 735 7.55 -5.32 41.97
CA PRO A 735 8.38 -4.22 41.48
C PRO A 735 7.82 -3.74 40.13
N PRO A 736 8.03 -2.46 39.75
CA PRO A 736 7.73 -2.01 38.41
C PRO A 736 8.47 -2.89 37.39
N ALA A 737 7.89 -3.08 36.21
CA ALA A 737 8.56 -3.76 35.12
C ALA A 737 9.87 -3.02 34.82
N ARG A 738 11.01 -3.74 34.86
CA ARG A 738 12.29 -3.16 34.44
C ARG A 738 12.22 -2.86 32.94
N PRO A 739 12.91 -1.80 32.47
CA PRO A 739 13.11 -1.62 31.03
C PRO A 739 13.82 -2.85 30.43
N GLU A 740 13.50 -3.19 29.18
CA GLU A 740 14.21 -4.24 28.45
C GLU A 740 15.63 -3.76 28.14
N VAL A 741 16.64 -4.43 28.70
CA VAL A 741 18.04 -4.21 28.32
C VAL A 741 18.24 -4.80 26.93
N LEU A 742 18.82 -4.01 26.03
CA LEU A 742 18.99 -4.35 24.63
C LEU A 742 20.40 -4.88 24.35
N ALA A 743 21.41 -4.30 24.99
CA ALA A 743 22.79 -4.74 24.94
C ALA A 743 23.50 -4.54 26.29
N ILE A 744 24.58 -5.31 26.48
CA ILE A 744 25.44 -5.27 27.67
C ILE A 744 26.90 -5.25 27.20
N ALA A 745 27.77 -4.53 27.91
CA ALA A 745 29.21 -4.61 27.73
C ALA A 745 29.97 -4.60 29.08
N LEU A 746 31.18 -5.15 29.09
CA LEU A 746 32.07 -5.22 30.24
C LEU A 746 33.46 -4.68 29.90
N GLU A 747 34.06 -3.98 30.86
CA GLU A 747 35.39 -3.35 30.74
C GLU A 747 36.22 -3.55 32.02
N GLY A 748 37.49 -3.88 31.87
CA GLY A 748 38.48 -3.99 32.95
C GLY A 748 38.35 -5.23 33.84
N ALA A 749 39.44 -5.60 34.50
CA ALA A 749 39.51 -6.82 35.31
C ALA A 749 38.56 -6.83 36.53
N THR A 750 38.11 -5.66 37.00
CA THR A 750 37.07 -5.53 38.05
C THR A 750 35.65 -5.45 37.49
N GLY A 751 35.48 -5.22 36.19
CA GLY A 751 34.20 -5.16 35.49
C GLY A 751 33.39 -3.89 35.74
N THR A 752 33.60 -2.87 34.92
CA THR A 752 32.57 -1.84 34.67
C THR A 752 31.48 -2.47 33.80
N LEU A 753 30.25 -2.55 34.31
CA LEU A 753 29.08 -3.09 33.61
C LEU A 753 28.29 -1.96 32.95
N TYR A 754 28.39 -1.91 31.63
CA TYR A 754 27.59 -1.05 30.77
C TYR A 754 26.33 -1.79 30.32
N THR A 755 25.18 -1.12 30.35
CA THR A 755 23.92 -1.65 29.83
C THR A 755 23.23 -0.57 28.98
N TYR A 756 22.60 -0.97 27.88
CA TYR A 756 21.84 -0.07 27.01
C TYR A 756 20.35 -0.43 27.03
N ASP A 757 19.49 0.55 27.32
CA ASP A 757 18.05 0.47 27.13
C ASP A 757 17.50 1.71 26.40
N ARG A 758 16.18 1.83 26.26
CA ARG A 758 15.54 2.96 25.53
C ARG A 758 15.69 4.33 26.20
N SER A 759 16.30 4.42 27.38
CA SER A 759 16.66 5.68 28.05
C SER A 759 18.15 6.03 27.93
N GLY A 760 18.98 5.12 27.42
CA GLY A 760 20.39 5.35 27.12
C GLY A 760 21.33 4.28 27.69
N ILE A 761 22.58 4.69 27.91
CA ILE A 761 23.62 3.86 28.55
C ILE A 761 23.57 4.07 30.07
N HIS A 762 23.50 2.98 30.83
CA HIS A 762 23.67 2.98 32.29
C HIS A 762 24.95 2.26 32.67
N ILE A 763 25.71 2.85 33.59
CA ILE A 763 27.00 2.33 34.08
C ILE A 763 26.81 1.80 35.51
N SER A 764 27.38 0.64 35.80
CA SER A 764 27.28 -0.04 37.09
C SER A 764 28.52 -0.89 37.39
N ASP A 765 28.67 -1.34 38.64
CA ASP A 765 29.70 -2.30 39.06
C ASP A 765 29.24 -3.73 38.74
N ALA A 766 30.03 -4.49 37.98
CA ALA A 766 29.75 -5.90 37.69
C ALA A 766 29.95 -6.80 38.92
N GLY A 767 30.81 -6.38 39.86
CA GLY A 767 31.12 -7.08 41.10
C GLY A 767 31.40 -8.57 40.91
N THR A 768 30.58 -9.43 41.52
CA THR A 768 30.77 -10.89 41.47
C THR A 768 30.32 -11.57 40.16
N LEU A 769 29.96 -10.81 39.12
CA LEU A 769 29.69 -11.37 37.79
C LEU A 769 31.00 -11.75 37.07
N MET A 770 32.06 -10.96 37.26
CA MET A 770 33.37 -11.20 36.61
C MET A 770 34.07 -12.48 37.09
N SER A 771 33.69 -13.02 38.24
CA SER A 771 34.36 -14.19 38.83
C SER A 771 33.85 -15.55 38.31
N ASP A 772 32.80 -15.58 37.49
CA ASP A 772 32.12 -16.83 37.08
C ASP A 772 31.27 -16.61 35.82
N MET A 773 31.69 -17.18 34.67
CA MET A 773 30.96 -17.03 33.40
C MET A 773 29.51 -17.55 33.47
N GLY A 774 29.24 -18.61 34.23
CA GLY A 774 27.88 -19.12 34.40
C GLY A 774 26.94 -18.10 35.06
N ARG A 775 27.45 -17.32 36.01
CA ARG A 775 26.71 -16.20 36.63
C ARG A 775 26.47 -15.06 35.67
N LEU A 776 27.48 -14.68 34.87
CA LEU A 776 27.32 -13.65 33.85
C LEU A 776 26.24 -14.04 32.84
N LEU A 777 26.30 -15.25 32.27
CA LEU A 777 25.31 -15.72 31.29
C LEU A 777 23.89 -15.81 31.89
N ASN A 778 23.76 -16.21 33.17
CA ASN A 778 22.48 -16.16 33.87
C ASN A 778 21.97 -14.72 34.04
N TYR A 779 22.82 -13.77 34.46
CA TYR A 779 22.43 -12.36 34.61
C TYR A 779 22.00 -11.72 33.29
N VAL A 780 22.77 -11.97 32.22
CA VAL A 780 22.48 -11.52 30.86
C VAL A 780 21.17 -12.13 30.36
N ALA A 781 20.91 -13.43 30.59
CA ALA A 781 19.64 -14.04 30.23
C ALA A 781 18.44 -13.47 31.00
N ASP A 782 18.63 -13.05 32.26
CA ASP A 782 17.59 -12.40 33.06
C ASP A 782 17.32 -10.94 32.63
N GLN A 783 18.29 -10.23 32.01
CA GLN A 783 18.10 -8.87 31.49
C GLN A 783 17.69 -8.85 29.99
N MET A 784 18.19 -9.81 29.21
CA MET A 784 17.98 -9.98 27.76
C MET A 784 17.34 -11.37 27.50
N PRO A 785 16.06 -11.60 27.85
CA PRO A 785 15.43 -12.93 27.82
C PRO A 785 15.28 -13.55 26.42
N THR A 786 15.46 -12.76 25.36
CA THR A 786 15.52 -13.24 23.96
C THR A 786 16.92 -13.71 23.54
N GLY A 787 17.93 -13.53 24.39
CA GLY A 787 19.35 -13.61 24.01
C GLY A 787 19.84 -12.37 23.26
N GLY A 788 21.08 -12.46 22.76
CA GLY A 788 21.76 -11.43 21.97
C GLY A 788 23.28 -11.35 22.22
N THR A 789 23.95 -10.43 21.54
CA THR A 789 25.38 -10.16 21.75
C THR A 789 25.63 -9.24 22.95
N ILE A 790 26.64 -9.57 23.74
CA ILE A 790 27.30 -8.70 24.72
C ILE A 790 28.74 -8.46 24.26
N ALA A 791 29.32 -7.31 24.59
CA ALA A 791 30.74 -7.03 24.34
C ALA A 791 31.59 -7.21 25.61
N ILE A 792 32.84 -7.62 25.46
CA ILE A 792 33.84 -7.64 26.55
C ILE A 792 35.18 -7.12 26.01
N ASP A 793 36.00 -6.51 26.87
CA ASP A 793 37.42 -6.29 26.59
C ASP A 793 38.28 -7.51 27.01
N ALA A 794 39.58 -7.43 26.75
CA ALA A 794 40.53 -8.51 27.04
C ALA A 794 40.70 -8.76 28.56
N GLU A 795 40.69 -7.72 29.39
CA GLU A 795 40.79 -7.86 30.86
C GLU A 795 39.54 -8.55 31.44
N ALA A 796 38.35 -8.19 30.96
CA ALA A 796 37.10 -8.87 31.27
C ALA A 796 37.13 -10.33 30.78
N GLY A 797 37.71 -10.59 29.60
CA GLY A 797 37.94 -11.92 29.05
C GLY A 797 38.81 -12.81 29.95
N GLU A 798 40.01 -12.34 30.31
CA GLU A 798 40.92 -13.04 31.22
C GLU A 798 40.22 -13.31 32.57
N SER A 799 39.53 -12.31 33.11
CA SER A 799 38.80 -12.38 34.39
C SER A 799 37.70 -13.44 34.39
N LEU A 800 36.96 -13.56 33.28
CA LEU A 800 35.96 -14.62 33.05
C LEU A 800 36.59 -16.00 32.74
N GLY A 801 37.90 -16.06 32.51
CA GLY A 801 38.65 -17.30 32.29
C GLY A 801 38.73 -17.77 30.85
N TYR A 802 38.62 -16.84 29.90
CA TYR A 802 39.07 -17.07 28.53
C TYR A 802 40.61 -17.08 28.45
N PRO A 803 41.19 -17.70 27.39
CA PRO A 803 42.60 -17.55 27.07
C PRO A 803 42.88 -16.19 26.40
N ASP A 804 44.10 -15.66 26.60
CA ASP A 804 44.57 -14.35 26.15
C ASP A 804 44.28 -14.06 24.66
N TYR A 805 44.35 -15.10 23.83
CA TYR A 805 43.99 -15.05 22.41
C TYR A 805 43.51 -16.45 21.94
N PRO A 806 42.40 -16.58 21.21
CA PRO A 806 41.84 -17.88 20.82
C PRO A 806 42.55 -18.58 19.65
N GLU A 807 43.80 -18.23 19.36
CA GLU A 807 44.54 -18.78 18.21
C GLU A 807 44.80 -20.29 18.34
N ARG A 808 44.27 -21.06 17.38
CA ARG A 808 44.60 -22.47 17.11
C ARG A 808 44.27 -23.48 18.22
N PHE A 809 43.12 -23.32 18.86
CA PHE A 809 42.36 -24.52 19.21
C PHE A 809 41.98 -25.24 17.91
N GLY A 810 42.42 -26.49 17.75
CA GLY A 810 42.21 -27.27 16.52
C GLY A 810 40.77 -27.76 16.35
N ASP A 811 40.57 -28.71 15.44
CA ASP A 811 39.24 -29.23 15.06
C ASP A 811 38.40 -29.81 16.23
N THR A 812 39.01 -30.05 17.40
CA THR A 812 38.35 -30.48 18.64
C THR A 812 37.67 -29.31 19.37
N PRO A 813 36.33 -29.31 19.52
CA PRO A 813 35.64 -28.24 20.24
C PRO A 813 36.05 -28.16 21.72
N PRO A 814 36.05 -26.97 22.38
CA PRO A 814 36.53 -26.82 23.76
C PRO A 814 35.76 -27.67 24.78
N ALA A 815 34.47 -27.92 24.52
CA ALA A 815 33.61 -28.79 25.32
C ALA A 815 34.00 -30.28 25.26
N GLU A 816 34.88 -30.68 24.34
CA GLU A 816 35.34 -32.06 24.13
C GLU A 816 36.76 -32.31 24.67
N LEU A 817 37.48 -31.25 25.09
CA LEU A 817 38.72 -31.38 25.86
C LEU A 817 38.47 -32.16 27.17
N PRO A 818 39.43 -32.97 27.66
CA PRO A 818 39.33 -33.61 28.96
C PRO A 818 39.49 -32.58 30.09
N MET A 819 38.97 -32.89 31.28
CA MET A 819 39.43 -32.23 32.52
C MET A 819 40.81 -32.86 32.87
N PRO A 820 41.86 -32.07 33.16
CA PRO A 820 41.84 -30.67 33.61
C PRO A 820 42.00 -29.60 32.52
N ASP A 821 42.21 -29.98 31.26
CA ASP A 821 42.67 -29.09 30.18
C ASP A 821 41.59 -28.13 29.61
N ARG A 822 40.42 -28.03 30.25
CA ARG A 822 39.36 -27.08 29.90
C ARG A 822 39.62 -25.70 30.51
N PRO A 823 39.68 -24.61 29.73
CA PRO A 823 39.74 -23.26 30.28
C PRO A 823 38.54 -22.94 31.18
N ARG A 824 38.79 -22.12 32.21
CA ARG A 824 37.83 -21.79 33.30
C ARG A 824 36.46 -21.39 32.75
N VAL A 825 36.42 -20.56 31.70
CA VAL A 825 35.17 -20.08 31.10
C VAL A 825 34.21 -21.22 30.68
N ILE A 826 34.73 -22.34 30.15
CA ILE A 826 33.94 -23.52 29.76
C ILE A 826 33.45 -24.28 30.99
N ALA A 827 34.28 -24.42 32.03
CA ALA A 827 33.93 -25.10 33.26
C ALA A 827 32.86 -24.32 34.05
N ASP A 828 32.98 -23.00 34.10
CA ASP A 828 32.08 -22.11 34.84
C ASP A 828 30.70 -22.01 34.17
N ALA A 829 30.66 -21.81 32.86
CA ALA A 829 29.42 -21.89 32.08
C ALA A 829 28.72 -23.25 32.29
N ALA A 830 29.45 -24.37 32.21
CA ALA A 830 28.90 -25.71 32.37
C ALA A 830 28.31 -25.96 33.77
N ARG A 831 28.86 -25.34 34.83
CA ARG A 831 28.28 -25.42 36.20
C ARG A 831 26.86 -24.85 36.27
N GLU A 832 26.56 -23.82 35.48
CA GLU A 832 25.24 -23.18 35.38
C GLU A 832 24.40 -23.71 34.19
N SER A 833 24.77 -24.88 33.65
CA SER A 833 24.12 -25.52 32.49
C SER A 833 24.16 -24.71 31.19
N TRP A 834 25.19 -23.89 30.99
CA TRP A 834 25.51 -23.23 29.72
C TRP A 834 26.54 -24.01 28.92
N PHE A 835 26.34 -24.10 27.61
CA PHE A 835 27.18 -24.84 26.67
C PHE A 835 27.57 -23.93 25.51
N ALA A 836 28.86 -23.84 25.22
CA ALA A 836 29.36 -23.18 24.01
C ALA A 836 28.94 -23.95 22.74
N SER A 837 29.01 -23.28 21.59
CA SER A 837 28.77 -23.90 20.29
C SER A 837 29.73 -25.06 19.98
N LYS A 838 29.41 -25.81 18.92
CA LYS A 838 30.28 -26.85 18.32
C LYS A 838 30.70 -26.56 16.89
N ASP A 839 30.08 -25.57 16.24
CA ASP A 839 30.27 -25.27 14.83
C ASP A 839 31.16 -24.01 14.68
N GLY A 840 32.46 -24.17 14.37
CA GLY A 840 33.36 -23.09 13.91
C GLY A 840 33.78 -22.04 14.94
N ALA A 841 33.87 -20.77 14.52
CA ALA A 841 34.32 -19.66 15.37
C ALA A 841 33.41 -19.41 16.59
N ASP A 842 32.14 -19.81 16.50
CA ASP A 842 31.17 -19.73 17.60
C ASP A 842 31.54 -20.57 18.84
N ASN A 843 32.54 -21.47 18.74
CA ASN A 843 32.93 -22.43 19.79
C ASN A 843 33.43 -21.81 21.10
N TRP A 844 33.76 -20.52 21.10
CA TRP A 844 34.16 -19.76 22.29
C TRP A 844 33.18 -18.64 22.66
N THR A 845 32.44 -18.16 21.67
CA THR A 845 31.74 -16.88 21.73
C THR A 845 30.21 -17.04 21.80
N THR A 846 29.62 -18.09 21.21
CA THR A 846 28.16 -18.31 21.30
C THR A 846 27.82 -19.40 22.34
N TRP A 847 27.06 -19.02 23.36
CA TRP A 847 26.62 -19.85 24.48
C TRP A 847 25.12 -20.12 24.46
N THR A 848 24.70 -21.33 24.84
CA THR A 848 23.30 -21.77 24.89
C THR A 848 22.97 -22.46 26.21
N ARG A 849 21.77 -22.23 26.76
CA ARG A 849 21.36 -22.77 28.07
C ARG A 849 20.65 -24.12 27.95
N GLY A 850 21.23 -25.20 28.46
CA GLY A 850 20.70 -26.58 28.40
C GLY A 850 21.27 -27.42 27.23
N GLU A 851 20.95 -28.72 27.19
CA GLU A 851 21.45 -29.60 26.12
C GLU A 851 21.04 -29.11 24.72
N SER A 852 22.01 -29.05 23.80
CA SER A 852 22.08 -28.12 22.66
C SER A 852 21.15 -28.39 21.46
N LYS A 853 19.83 -28.56 21.71
CA LYS A 853 18.84 -28.95 20.67
C LYS A 853 17.45 -28.31 20.78
N HIS A 854 17.16 -27.41 21.74
CA HIS A 854 15.85 -26.75 21.81
C HIS A 854 15.87 -25.36 21.13
N PRO A 855 14.87 -25.01 20.30
CA PRO A 855 14.75 -23.68 19.71
C PRO A 855 14.34 -22.58 20.73
N ASP A 856 13.98 -22.97 21.95
CA ASP A 856 13.62 -22.07 23.06
C ASP A 856 14.83 -21.70 23.94
N GLN A 857 16.03 -22.15 23.60
CA GLN A 857 17.24 -21.85 24.36
C GLN A 857 17.63 -20.38 24.17
N VAL A 858 17.86 -19.68 25.28
CA VAL A 858 18.52 -18.36 25.26
C VAL A 858 19.93 -18.56 24.70
N ALA A 859 20.26 -17.82 23.64
CA ALA A 859 21.57 -17.79 23.02
C ALA A 859 22.24 -16.44 23.32
N ILE A 860 23.43 -16.48 23.92
CA ILE A 860 24.22 -15.28 24.23
C ILE A 860 25.52 -15.36 23.43
N THR A 861 25.78 -14.33 22.63
CA THR A 861 27.06 -14.17 21.95
C THR A 861 27.94 -13.22 22.77
N VAL A 862 29.17 -13.61 23.03
CA VAL A 862 30.19 -12.83 23.74
C VAL A 862 31.21 -12.38 22.70
N ALA A 863 31.19 -11.10 22.36
CA ALA A 863 32.12 -10.48 21.41
C ALA A 863 33.27 -9.83 22.19
N ALA A 864 34.43 -10.49 22.21
CA ALA A 864 35.65 -9.86 22.71
C ALA A 864 36.25 -8.92 21.66
N LEU A 865 36.43 -7.65 22.01
CA LEU A 865 36.73 -6.57 21.08
C LEU A 865 38.11 -6.72 20.40
N GLU A 866 39.03 -7.41 21.06
CA GLU A 866 40.42 -7.63 20.65
C GLU A 866 40.66 -9.01 20.00
N TRP A 867 39.74 -9.97 20.13
CA TRP A 867 39.86 -11.29 19.47
C TRP A 867 39.11 -11.38 18.15
N MET A 868 38.22 -10.43 17.86
CA MET A 868 37.55 -10.38 16.56
C MET A 868 38.54 -9.93 15.48
N ASP A 869 38.91 -10.81 14.56
CA ASP A 869 39.38 -10.42 13.22
C ASP A 869 38.45 -11.01 12.16
N ALA A 870 37.74 -10.13 11.46
CA ALA A 870 36.88 -10.47 10.32
C ALA A 870 37.66 -11.17 9.18
N ARG A 871 38.98 -10.97 9.08
CA ARG A 871 39.83 -11.60 8.05
C ARG A 871 40.17 -13.05 8.40
N LEU A 872 40.50 -13.34 9.67
CA LEU A 872 40.85 -14.69 10.13
C LEU A 872 39.63 -15.60 10.28
N SER A 873 38.45 -15.05 10.57
CA SER A 873 37.24 -15.82 10.89
C SER A 873 36.41 -16.24 9.66
N GLY A 874 36.69 -15.75 8.45
CA GLY A 874 35.89 -16.02 7.24
C GLY A 874 34.48 -15.37 7.24
N ILE A 875 34.20 -14.62 8.30
CA ILE A 875 33.01 -13.79 8.52
C ILE A 875 33.06 -12.57 7.59
N SER A 876 31.92 -11.92 7.33
CA SER A 876 31.83 -10.87 6.30
C SER A 876 32.53 -9.56 6.69
N ALA A 877 32.96 -8.80 5.68
CA ALA A 877 33.93 -7.72 5.80
C ALA A 877 33.44 -6.44 6.52
N HIS A 878 32.19 -6.40 6.98
CA HIS A 878 31.62 -5.26 7.71
C HIS A 878 31.12 -5.68 9.10
N SER A 879 32.08 -5.92 10.01
CA SER A 879 31.84 -5.79 11.44
C SER A 879 31.26 -4.41 11.76
N MET A 880 30.40 -4.35 12.78
CA MET A 880 29.94 -3.09 13.37
C MET A 880 30.93 -2.55 14.42
N LEU A 881 31.64 -3.46 15.09
CA LEU A 881 32.61 -3.17 16.13
C LEU A 881 34.00 -3.01 15.50
N THR A 882 34.73 -1.97 15.92
CA THR A 882 36.11 -1.68 15.49
C THR A 882 37.07 -2.47 16.36
N MET A 883 37.96 -3.22 15.70
CA MET A 883 38.72 -4.31 16.30
C MET A 883 40.19 -3.89 16.49
N HIS A 884 40.78 -4.08 17.67
CA HIS A 884 42.17 -3.70 17.89
C HIS A 884 43.11 -4.64 17.12
N MET A 885 43.86 -4.12 16.15
CA MET A 885 44.92 -4.89 15.48
C MET A 885 46.16 -4.97 16.39
N PRO A 886 46.66 -6.16 16.78
CA PRO A 886 47.92 -6.28 17.50
C PRO A 886 49.11 -5.87 16.61
N ALA A 887 50.12 -5.24 17.22
CA ALA A 887 51.29 -4.64 16.59
C ALA A 887 51.86 -5.37 15.35
N GLY A 888 51.50 -4.91 14.14
CA GLY A 888 51.90 -5.56 12.86
C GLY A 888 52.17 -4.61 11.68
N GLY A 889 51.40 -3.51 11.55
CA GLY A 889 51.81 -2.34 10.77
C GLY A 889 50.84 -1.82 9.70
N ARG A 890 50.37 -0.58 9.92
CA ARG A 890 50.54 0.59 9.02
C ARG A 890 50.07 1.83 9.77
N GLU A 891 50.71 2.98 9.54
CA GLU A 891 50.28 4.26 10.13
C GLU A 891 48.84 4.58 9.70
N GLY A 892 47.95 4.70 10.69
CA GLY A 892 46.51 4.74 10.47
C GLY A 892 45.76 4.01 11.59
N ASP A 893 46.08 4.35 12.84
CA ASP A 893 45.55 3.69 14.04
C ASP A 893 44.07 4.06 14.26
N GLU A 894 43.15 3.28 13.69
CA GLU A 894 41.76 3.24 14.15
C GLU A 894 41.78 2.69 15.59
N VAL A 895 41.43 3.53 16.56
CA VAL A 895 41.30 3.15 17.97
C VAL A 895 40.17 2.12 18.09
N ALA A 896 40.40 1.05 18.85
CA ALA A 896 39.37 0.05 19.12
C ALA A 896 38.19 0.65 19.88
N ASP A 897 37.02 0.03 19.73
CA ASP A 897 35.83 0.47 20.46
C ASP A 897 36.02 0.34 21.97
N THR A 898 35.55 1.34 22.73
CA THR A 898 35.35 1.15 24.17
C THR A 898 34.14 0.25 24.42
N ALA A 899 34.01 -0.30 25.63
CA ALA A 899 32.80 -1.03 26.02
C ALA A 899 31.53 -0.15 25.91
N ALA A 900 31.66 1.18 26.10
CA ALA A 900 30.57 2.13 25.93
C ALA A 900 30.15 2.29 24.46
N ASP A 901 31.09 2.38 23.53
CA ASP A 901 30.80 2.41 22.09
C ASP A 901 30.15 1.10 21.65
N ALA A 902 30.70 -0.03 22.08
CA ALA A 902 30.20 -1.35 21.76
C ALA A 902 28.77 -1.57 22.26
N VAL A 903 28.44 -1.18 23.51
CA VAL A 903 27.08 -1.32 24.04
C VAL A 903 26.09 -0.40 23.31
N TYR A 904 26.52 0.81 22.93
CA TYR A 904 25.70 1.74 22.15
C TYR A 904 25.36 1.14 20.78
N LEU A 905 26.37 0.70 20.03
CA LEU A 905 26.22 0.16 18.68
C LEU A 905 25.31 -1.08 18.67
N LEU A 906 25.55 -2.02 19.59
CA LEU A 906 24.74 -3.23 19.76
C LEU A 906 23.30 -2.91 20.16
N GLY A 907 23.12 -2.02 21.14
CA GLY A 907 21.82 -1.62 21.68
C GLY A 907 20.96 -0.88 20.66
N ARG A 908 21.55 0.11 19.98
CA ARG A 908 20.90 0.95 18.97
C ARG A 908 20.48 0.17 17.72
N VAL A 909 21.29 -0.76 17.22
CA VAL A 909 20.86 -1.63 16.11
C VAL A 909 19.73 -2.58 16.53
N ARG A 910 19.77 -3.13 17.75
CA ARG A 910 18.67 -3.97 18.26
C ARG A 910 17.38 -3.17 18.43
N GLU A 911 17.47 -1.95 18.98
CA GLU A 911 16.33 -1.03 19.13
C GLU A 911 15.63 -0.78 17.78
N LEU A 912 16.40 -0.35 16.78
CA LEU A 912 15.87 0.06 15.48
C LEU A 912 15.37 -1.11 14.61
N THR A 913 15.94 -2.31 14.76
CA THR A 913 15.57 -3.49 13.94
C THR A 913 14.62 -4.47 14.64
N GLY A 914 14.52 -4.43 15.98
CA GLY A 914 13.83 -5.43 16.78
C GLY A 914 14.43 -6.83 16.61
N THR A 915 15.75 -6.93 16.54
CA THR A 915 16.49 -8.20 16.33
C THR A 915 17.84 -8.11 17.03
N PRO A 916 18.23 -9.11 17.84
CA PRO A 916 19.55 -9.12 18.45
C PRO A 916 20.63 -9.17 17.38
N TRP A 917 21.69 -8.37 17.55
CA TRP A 917 22.91 -8.54 16.76
C TRP A 917 23.49 -9.95 16.98
N ALA A 918 24.31 -10.41 16.02
CA ALA A 918 25.09 -11.63 16.13
C ALA A 918 26.59 -11.29 16.05
N TYR A 919 27.09 -11.09 14.84
CA TYR A 919 28.50 -10.69 14.58
C TYR A 919 28.61 -9.66 13.45
N THR A 920 27.83 -9.86 12.37
CA THR A 920 27.87 -9.03 11.17
C THR A 920 26.48 -8.53 10.80
N GLY A 921 26.44 -7.59 9.85
CA GLY A 921 25.19 -7.23 9.23
C GLY A 921 24.51 -8.47 8.64
N GLY A 922 25.23 -9.24 7.83
CA GLY A 922 24.68 -10.40 7.15
C GLY A 922 24.08 -11.43 8.13
N SER A 923 24.79 -11.78 9.20
CA SER A 923 24.28 -12.80 10.15
C SER A 923 23.10 -12.30 10.97
N THR A 924 23.07 -11.01 11.31
CA THR A 924 21.96 -10.36 12.00
C THR A 924 20.68 -10.35 11.14
N TRP A 925 20.77 -10.06 9.84
CA TRP A 925 19.59 -10.15 8.96
C TRP A 925 19.14 -11.60 8.75
N CYS A 926 20.07 -12.55 8.57
CA CYS A 926 19.74 -13.98 8.50
C CYS A 926 18.96 -14.46 9.73
N MET A 927 19.34 -14.04 10.95
CA MET A 927 18.59 -14.35 12.18
C MET A 927 17.21 -13.69 12.20
N GLY A 928 17.12 -12.40 11.87
CA GLY A 928 15.84 -11.68 11.82
C GLY A 928 14.86 -12.21 10.77
N ILE A 929 15.37 -12.73 9.65
CA ILE A 929 14.61 -13.49 8.66
C ILE A 929 14.14 -14.82 9.27
N ARG A 930 15.04 -15.59 9.88
CA ARG A 930 14.76 -16.91 10.46
C ARG A 930 13.64 -16.86 11.51
N ASP A 931 13.66 -15.87 12.40
CA ASP A 931 12.61 -15.71 13.41
C ASP A 931 11.26 -15.24 12.82
N GLN A 932 11.26 -14.38 11.78
CA GLN A 932 10.04 -14.05 11.05
C GLN A 932 9.47 -15.24 10.26
N TYR A 933 10.34 -16.07 9.68
CA TYR A 933 9.96 -17.30 8.99
C TYR A 933 9.30 -18.30 9.94
N LEU A 934 9.96 -18.63 11.06
CA LEU A 934 9.43 -19.57 12.07
C LEU A 934 8.07 -19.09 12.60
N THR A 935 7.95 -17.80 12.90
CA THR A 935 6.69 -17.19 13.36
C THR A 935 5.58 -17.25 12.31
N ARG A 936 5.89 -17.05 11.02
CA ARG A 936 4.89 -17.10 9.93
C ARG A 936 4.46 -18.52 9.56
N ALA A 937 5.34 -19.51 9.67
CA ALA A 937 5.07 -20.90 9.30
C ALA A 937 4.08 -21.61 10.24
N GLY A 938 3.61 -20.97 11.31
CA GLY A 938 2.78 -21.58 12.35
C GLY A 938 3.55 -22.55 13.27
N LEU A 939 4.80 -22.88 12.91
CA LEU A 939 5.71 -23.73 13.66
C LEU A 939 6.06 -23.08 15.01
N ARG A 940 5.33 -23.46 16.06
CA ARG A 940 5.71 -23.11 17.43
C ARG A 940 7.11 -23.68 17.70
N ARG A 941 8.02 -22.85 18.21
CA ARG A 941 9.32 -23.30 18.74
C ARG A 941 9.18 -24.58 19.62
N PRO A 942 8.26 -24.67 20.60
CA PRO A 942 8.08 -25.88 21.41
C PRO A 942 7.40 -27.09 20.73
N GLU A 943 6.95 -27.02 19.47
CA GLU A 943 6.40 -28.19 18.75
C GLU A 943 7.44 -28.96 17.93
N LEU A 944 8.71 -28.53 17.97
CA LEU A 944 9.88 -29.27 17.49
C LEU A 944 10.28 -30.40 18.47
N ASP A 945 9.35 -31.32 18.75
CA ASP A 945 9.59 -32.46 19.64
C ASP A 945 10.56 -33.49 19.02
N LYS A 946 11.22 -34.24 19.90
CA LYS A 946 12.54 -34.91 19.80
C LYS A 946 12.82 -35.84 18.61
N LYS A 947 11.85 -36.06 17.71
CA LYS A 947 12.03 -36.80 16.45
C LYS A 947 12.16 -35.86 15.24
N VAL A 948 11.46 -34.74 15.24
CA VAL A 948 11.69 -33.66 14.26
C VAL A 948 12.78 -32.77 14.84
N LYS A 949 14.05 -33.15 14.58
CA LYS A 949 15.12 -32.14 14.59
C LYS A 949 14.64 -30.99 13.70
N PRO A 950 14.68 -29.71 14.11
CA PRO A 950 14.61 -28.64 13.12
C PRO A 950 15.70 -28.96 12.08
N PRO A 951 15.36 -29.07 10.79
CA PRO A 951 16.32 -29.60 9.84
C PRO A 951 17.55 -28.71 9.83
N LYS A 952 18.73 -29.26 10.18
CA LYS A 952 19.98 -28.76 9.57
C LYS A 952 19.66 -28.81 8.08
N PHE A 953 19.61 -27.67 7.38
CA PHE A 953 18.87 -27.47 6.11
C PHE A 953 19.35 -28.29 4.90
N LYS A 954 20.20 -29.30 5.12
CA LYS A 954 20.30 -30.50 4.30
C LYS A 954 18.90 -31.04 4.01
N LEU A 955 18.50 -30.99 2.73
CA LEU A 955 17.27 -31.61 2.25
C LEU A 955 17.29 -33.12 2.54
N HIS A 956 16.11 -33.74 2.63
CA HIS A 956 15.96 -35.11 3.11
C HIS A 956 16.71 -36.14 2.24
N GLY A 957 17.73 -36.78 2.80
CA GLY A 957 18.28 -38.07 2.35
C GLY A 957 19.09 -38.05 1.05
N ARG A 958 18.90 -37.08 0.16
CA ARG A 958 19.78 -36.79 -0.97
C ARG A 958 20.68 -35.62 -0.61
N HIS A 959 21.99 -35.80 -0.80
CA HIS A 959 22.94 -34.72 -0.70
C HIS A 959 22.70 -33.69 -1.81
N TYR A 960 22.15 -32.53 -1.47
CA TYR A 960 22.45 -31.27 -2.16
C TYR A 960 23.82 -30.69 -1.72
N ASP A 961 24.59 -31.45 -0.92
CA ASP A 961 26.01 -31.22 -0.61
C ASP A 961 26.93 -31.55 -1.81
N GLY A 962 26.46 -31.40 -3.04
CA GLY A 962 27.19 -31.67 -4.28
C GLY A 962 27.15 -30.48 -5.24
N PRO A 963 28.12 -30.34 -6.15
CA PRO A 963 28.19 -29.27 -7.15
C PRO A 963 27.20 -29.52 -8.31
N LEU A 964 25.91 -29.64 -7.93
CA LEU A 964 24.78 -30.00 -8.81
C LEU A 964 23.48 -29.33 -8.33
N SER A 965 23.55 -28.36 -7.40
CA SER A 965 22.39 -27.50 -7.12
C SER A 965 22.35 -26.39 -8.16
N PRO A 966 21.23 -26.23 -8.89
CA PRO A 966 20.98 -25.15 -9.84
C PRO A 966 21.44 -23.75 -9.41
N ALA A 967 21.35 -23.44 -8.12
CA ALA A 967 21.70 -22.14 -7.57
C ALA A 967 23.21 -21.90 -7.37
N TYR A 968 24.06 -22.89 -7.67
CA TYR A 968 25.53 -22.78 -7.59
C TYR A 968 26.20 -22.82 -8.97
N ASP A 969 25.59 -23.48 -9.95
CA ASP A 969 26.07 -23.49 -11.35
C ASP A 969 25.79 -22.15 -12.06
N VAL A 970 24.96 -21.28 -11.48
CA VAL A 970 24.84 -19.88 -11.89
C VAL A 970 25.97 -19.09 -11.22
N PRO A 971 26.97 -18.60 -11.97
CA PRO A 971 27.98 -17.73 -11.39
C PRO A 971 27.31 -16.42 -10.94
N ASP A 972 27.39 -16.11 -9.65
CA ASP A 972 26.99 -14.80 -9.07
C ASP A 972 28.01 -13.70 -9.42
N SER A 973 28.46 -13.69 -10.68
CA SER A 973 29.12 -12.56 -11.32
C SER A 973 28.07 -11.47 -11.56
N GLY A 974 27.69 -10.81 -10.47
CA GLY A 974 26.68 -9.74 -10.44
C GLY A 974 26.87 -8.74 -11.58
N LEU A 975 25.76 -8.28 -12.15
CA LEU A 975 25.67 -7.70 -13.49
C LEU A 975 26.82 -6.72 -13.81
N ARG A 976 27.76 -7.19 -14.63
CA ARG A 976 28.88 -6.41 -15.15
C ARG A 976 28.87 -6.46 -16.67
N TRP A 977 28.79 -5.29 -17.30
CA TRP A 977 28.83 -5.14 -18.74
C TRP A 977 29.48 -3.81 -19.13
N ARG A 978 30.04 -3.74 -20.34
CA ARG A 978 30.57 -2.53 -20.95
C ARG A 978 30.15 -2.45 -22.41
N ASN A 979 29.92 -1.24 -22.89
CA ASN A 979 29.82 -0.95 -24.32
C ASN A 979 31.25 -0.74 -24.88
N PRO A 980 31.83 -1.71 -25.63
CA PRO A 980 33.18 -1.54 -26.18
C PRO A 980 33.22 -0.43 -27.24
N ALA A 981 32.19 -0.33 -28.11
CA ALA A 981 32.14 0.66 -29.18
C ALA A 981 32.15 2.11 -28.65
N ALA A 982 31.45 2.37 -27.54
CA ALA A 982 31.46 3.68 -26.90
C ALA A 982 32.79 4.00 -26.16
N LEU A 983 33.52 2.98 -25.70
CA LEU A 983 34.81 3.15 -25.03
C LEU A 983 36.00 3.26 -26.01
N GLU A 984 35.84 2.83 -27.26
CA GLU A 984 36.86 2.93 -28.33
C GLU A 984 36.63 4.13 -29.28
N GLY A 985 35.46 4.79 -29.20
CA GLY A 985 35.08 5.93 -30.04
C GLY A 985 35.85 7.23 -29.72
N GLY A 986 36.99 7.45 -30.38
CA GLY A 986 38.06 8.39 -30.03
C GLY A 986 37.81 9.90 -29.85
N ASP A 987 36.56 10.40 -29.75
CA ASP A 987 36.25 11.81 -29.37
C ASP A 987 35.87 11.95 -27.88
N HIS A 988 36.61 11.27 -27.01
CA HIS A 988 36.42 11.32 -25.55
C HIS A 988 36.70 12.71 -24.92
N LYS A 989 37.23 13.68 -25.68
CA LYS A 989 37.85 14.92 -25.14
C LYS A 989 36.86 15.99 -24.68
N ARG A 990 35.55 15.80 -24.88
CA ARG A 990 34.50 16.77 -24.50
C ARG A 990 33.30 16.13 -23.76
N ARG A 991 33.39 14.86 -23.42
CA ARG A 991 32.28 14.05 -22.90
C ARG A 991 32.44 13.81 -21.40
N TRP A 992 31.35 13.93 -20.64
CA TRP A 992 31.29 13.63 -19.22
C TRP A 992 30.67 12.25 -18.99
N VAL A 993 31.02 11.61 -17.88
CA VAL A 993 30.46 10.32 -17.47
C VAL A 993 29.88 10.45 -16.08
N ILE A 994 28.59 10.16 -15.96
CA ILE A 994 27.86 10.16 -14.68
C ILE A 994 27.45 8.73 -14.33
N GLY A 995 27.86 8.29 -13.14
CA GLY A 995 27.53 7.00 -12.53
C GLY A 995 26.36 7.13 -11.57
N TYR A 996 25.23 6.55 -11.95
CA TYR A 996 23.99 6.51 -11.19
C TYR A 996 23.91 5.18 -10.42
N ASP A 997 23.87 5.22 -9.09
CA ASP A 997 23.86 4.04 -8.21
C ASP A 997 22.51 3.86 -7.50
N LEU A 998 21.93 2.67 -7.61
CA LEU A 998 20.55 2.38 -7.18
C LEU A 998 20.45 2.19 -5.67
N ASN A 999 19.90 3.18 -4.97
CA ASN A 999 19.88 3.20 -3.50
C ASN A 999 19.14 1.99 -2.91
N MET A 1000 19.92 1.15 -2.21
CA MET A 1000 19.48 -0.02 -1.47
C MET A 1000 18.79 -1.09 -2.35
N ALA A 1001 19.30 -1.32 -3.56
CA ALA A 1001 18.71 -2.21 -4.57
C ALA A 1001 18.35 -3.63 -4.05
N HIS A 1002 19.24 -4.27 -3.28
CA HIS A 1002 18.98 -5.56 -2.64
C HIS A 1002 17.88 -5.48 -1.58
N LEU A 1003 17.85 -4.43 -0.75
CA LEU A 1003 16.81 -4.25 0.27
C LEU A 1003 15.43 -4.02 -0.34
N GLY A 1004 15.37 -3.21 -1.41
CA GLY A 1004 14.13 -2.94 -2.14
C GLY A 1004 13.59 -4.19 -2.81
N THR A 1005 14.47 -4.95 -3.47
CA THR A 1005 14.09 -6.23 -4.07
C THR A 1005 13.65 -7.24 -3.02
N ALA A 1006 14.37 -7.36 -1.91
CA ALA A 1006 13.99 -8.25 -0.81
C ALA A 1006 12.62 -7.90 -0.22
N ALA A 1007 12.29 -6.61 -0.10
CA ALA A 1007 10.97 -6.18 0.36
C ALA A 1007 9.81 -6.60 -0.56
N SER A 1008 10.09 -6.80 -1.86
CA SER A 1008 9.16 -7.29 -2.87
C SER A 1008 9.39 -8.76 -3.28
N ALA A 1009 10.36 -9.44 -2.68
CA ALA A 1009 10.73 -10.79 -3.10
C ALA A 1009 9.64 -11.77 -2.67
N ALA A 1010 8.99 -12.39 -3.64
CA ALA A 1010 8.17 -13.56 -3.45
C ALA A 1010 9.09 -14.80 -3.42
N LEU A 1011 8.91 -15.64 -2.41
CA LEU A 1011 9.91 -16.63 -2.00
C LEU A 1011 9.29 -18.00 -1.77
N ALA A 1012 10.05 -19.03 -2.13
CA ALA A 1012 9.79 -20.41 -1.75
C ALA A 1012 9.86 -20.58 -0.22
N VAL A 1013 8.71 -20.60 0.47
CA VAL A 1013 8.66 -20.83 1.93
C VAL A 1013 9.19 -22.22 2.25
N ASN A 1014 8.55 -23.22 1.64
CA ASN A 1014 8.78 -24.64 1.87
C ASN A 1014 10.12 -25.12 1.27
N ALA A 1015 10.38 -26.42 1.42
CA ALA A 1015 11.40 -27.09 0.62
C ALA A 1015 11.08 -26.91 -0.88
N VAL A 1016 12.12 -26.60 -1.65
CA VAL A 1016 12.06 -26.67 -3.12
C VAL A 1016 12.24 -28.12 -3.57
N ARG A 1017 11.59 -28.50 -4.68
CA ARG A 1017 11.90 -29.72 -5.43
C ARG A 1017 12.21 -29.35 -6.87
N GLU A 1018 13.12 -30.09 -7.47
CA GLU A 1018 13.27 -30.15 -8.92
C GLU A 1018 12.09 -30.95 -9.51
N ILE A 1019 11.47 -30.40 -10.55
CA ILE A 1019 10.32 -30.95 -11.26
C ILE A 1019 10.68 -30.99 -12.74
N ASP A 1020 10.67 -32.19 -13.31
CA ASP A 1020 10.75 -32.41 -14.75
C ASP A 1020 9.33 -32.28 -15.36
N GLU A 1021 9.26 -31.78 -16.59
CA GLU A 1021 8.05 -31.37 -17.33
C GLU A 1021 7.20 -30.28 -16.64
N ALA A 1022 7.87 -29.32 -15.98
CA ALA A 1022 7.23 -28.15 -15.38
C ALA A 1022 6.79 -27.09 -16.42
N GLU A 1023 5.48 -26.76 -16.46
CA GLU A 1023 4.95 -25.62 -17.22
C GLU A 1023 5.32 -24.27 -16.57
N TRP A 1024 5.57 -23.25 -17.40
CA TRP A 1024 5.90 -21.89 -16.94
C TRP A 1024 4.69 -21.17 -16.31
N ASP A 1025 4.78 -20.87 -15.02
CA ASP A 1025 3.89 -19.93 -14.32
C ASP A 1025 4.70 -18.86 -13.58
N ARG A 1026 4.44 -17.59 -13.95
CA ARG A 1026 5.01 -16.40 -13.28
C ARG A 1026 4.71 -16.33 -11.77
N ASN A 1027 3.65 -17.00 -11.31
CA ASN A 1027 3.21 -17.02 -9.91
C ASN A 1027 3.84 -18.18 -9.10
N VAL A 1028 4.61 -19.06 -9.73
CA VAL A 1028 5.38 -20.13 -9.08
C VAL A 1028 6.83 -19.67 -8.90
N HIS A 1029 7.17 -19.26 -7.68
CA HIS A 1029 8.42 -18.55 -7.40
C HIS A 1029 9.60 -19.49 -7.12
N GLY A 1030 10.30 -19.86 -8.18
CA GLY A 1030 11.50 -20.70 -8.14
C GLY A 1030 12.56 -20.36 -9.20
N LEU A 1031 13.42 -21.34 -9.47
CA LEU A 1031 14.43 -21.32 -10.53
C LEU A 1031 13.94 -22.13 -11.73
N TRP A 1032 14.24 -21.68 -12.93
CA TRP A 1032 13.81 -22.29 -14.20
C TRP A 1032 15.03 -22.55 -15.07
N LEU A 1033 15.14 -23.74 -15.65
CA LEU A 1033 16.24 -24.09 -16.56
C LEU A 1033 15.94 -23.50 -17.93
N MET A 1034 16.59 -22.39 -18.24
CA MET A 1034 16.51 -21.70 -19.52
C MET A 1034 17.47 -22.34 -20.52
N ASP A 1035 17.05 -22.50 -21.76
CA ASP A 1035 17.97 -22.74 -22.88
C ASP A 1035 18.85 -21.50 -23.16
N PRO A 1036 19.96 -21.65 -23.92
CA PRO A 1036 20.70 -20.51 -24.44
C PRO A 1036 19.81 -19.60 -25.29
N VAL A 1037 19.87 -18.30 -25.03
CA VAL A 1037 19.06 -17.30 -25.74
C VAL A 1037 19.94 -16.37 -26.58
N ASN A 1038 19.45 -16.00 -27.75
CA ASN A 1038 20.06 -14.93 -28.54
C ASN A 1038 19.69 -13.58 -27.90
N ASP A 1039 20.51 -13.14 -26.95
CA ASP A 1039 20.32 -11.96 -26.07
C ASP A 1039 20.44 -10.60 -26.80
N ALA A 1040 20.12 -10.58 -28.10
CA ALA A 1040 20.25 -9.46 -29.02
C ALA A 1040 19.03 -8.52 -28.95
N TYR A 1041 18.88 -7.82 -27.83
CA TYR A 1041 17.90 -6.76 -27.69
C TYR A 1041 18.33 -5.49 -28.46
N GLY A 1042 17.38 -4.86 -29.18
CA GLY A 1042 17.62 -3.61 -29.90
C GLY A 1042 18.60 -3.77 -31.07
N ASP A 1043 19.65 -2.96 -31.06
CA ASP A 1043 20.69 -2.88 -32.11
C ASP A 1043 21.80 -3.93 -31.99
N GLY A 1044 21.75 -4.81 -30.98
CA GLY A 1044 22.81 -5.77 -30.68
C GLY A 1044 24.08 -5.17 -30.07
N GLN A 1045 24.10 -3.86 -29.74
CA GLN A 1045 25.17 -3.19 -29.01
C GLN A 1045 24.85 -3.03 -27.52
N GLY A 1046 23.74 -3.61 -27.06
CA GLY A 1046 23.26 -3.52 -25.68
C GLY A 1046 23.91 -4.50 -24.70
N PRO A 1047 23.57 -4.34 -23.41
CA PRO A 1047 23.93 -5.33 -22.39
C PRO A 1047 23.19 -6.65 -22.62
N PRO A 1048 23.82 -7.81 -22.35
CA PRO A 1048 23.14 -9.08 -22.34
C PRO A 1048 22.12 -9.07 -21.18
N LEU A 1049 20.82 -9.00 -21.50
CA LEU A 1049 19.76 -8.91 -20.51
C LEU A 1049 19.56 -10.25 -19.80
N ALA A 1050 19.70 -11.36 -20.52
CA ALA A 1050 19.77 -12.72 -19.98
C ALA A 1050 21.13 -12.98 -19.29
N GLY A 1051 22.21 -12.45 -19.85
CA GLY A 1051 23.50 -12.22 -19.16
C GLY A 1051 24.69 -13.06 -19.66
N PRO A 1052 25.88 -12.88 -19.04
CA PRO A 1052 27.12 -13.46 -19.57
C PRO A 1052 27.11 -14.99 -19.74
N ALA A 1053 26.50 -15.73 -18.82
CA ALA A 1053 26.36 -17.19 -18.93
C ALA A 1053 25.28 -17.62 -19.94
N ALA A 1054 24.18 -16.85 -20.03
CA ALA A 1054 23.01 -17.18 -20.84
C ALA A 1054 23.27 -17.20 -22.36
N SER A 1055 24.31 -16.49 -22.81
CA SER A 1055 24.65 -16.32 -24.23
C SER A 1055 25.74 -17.26 -24.73
N THR A 1056 26.40 -18.06 -23.87
CA THR A 1056 27.62 -18.80 -24.27
C THR A 1056 27.78 -20.24 -23.74
N THR A 1057 27.18 -20.63 -22.61
CA THR A 1057 27.60 -21.87 -21.89
C THR A 1057 26.59 -23.01 -21.82
N GLY A 1058 25.52 -23.00 -22.63
CA GLY A 1058 24.47 -24.02 -22.59
C GLY A 1058 23.30 -23.64 -21.64
N PRO A 1059 22.40 -24.58 -21.32
CA PRO A 1059 21.26 -24.32 -20.44
C PRO A 1059 21.69 -23.80 -19.07
N TRP A 1060 20.97 -22.80 -18.55
CA TRP A 1060 21.35 -22.03 -17.36
C TRP A 1060 20.11 -21.74 -16.50
N TRP A 1061 20.29 -21.56 -15.19
CA TRP A 1061 19.16 -21.36 -14.28
C TRP A 1061 18.84 -19.89 -14.05
N ALA A 1062 17.58 -19.52 -14.24
CA ALA A 1062 17.07 -18.16 -14.03
C ALA A 1062 16.02 -18.14 -12.92
N HIS A 1063 16.06 -17.14 -12.03
CA HIS A 1063 14.94 -16.92 -11.11
C HIS A 1063 13.72 -16.38 -11.86
N THR A 1064 12.52 -16.79 -11.44
CA THR A 1064 11.20 -16.41 -12.01
C THR A 1064 11.08 -14.93 -12.42
N VAL A 1065 11.60 -14.01 -11.59
CA VAL A 1065 11.56 -12.55 -11.86
C VAL A 1065 12.39 -12.10 -13.09
N GLN A 1066 13.44 -12.84 -13.42
CA GLN A 1066 14.28 -12.63 -14.59
C GLN A 1066 13.65 -13.23 -15.84
N VAL A 1067 13.05 -14.41 -15.71
CA VAL A 1067 12.27 -15.06 -16.77
C VAL A 1067 11.12 -14.18 -17.25
N ASP A 1068 10.30 -13.69 -16.30
CA ASP A 1068 9.20 -12.74 -16.54
C ASP A 1068 9.67 -11.47 -17.29
N ALA A 1069 10.87 -10.97 -17.00
CA ALA A 1069 11.44 -9.82 -17.68
C ALA A 1069 11.91 -10.15 -19.11
N LEU A 1070 12.55 -11.31 -19.32
CA LEU A 1070 13.08 -11.73 -20.62
C LEU A 1070 11.96 -12.03 -21.63
N ILE A 1071 10.82 -12.59 -21.19
CA ILE A 1071 9.60 -12.70 -22.02
C ILE A 1071 9.11 -11.30 -22.42
N LYS A 1072 8.98 -10.38 -21.46
CA LYS A 1072 8.47 -9.02 -21.71
C LYS A 1072 9.39 -8.17 -22.60
N TRP A 1073 10.67 -8.54 -22.70
CA TRP A 1073 11.63 -7.97 -23.64
C TRP A 1073 11.71 -8.71 -24.98
N GLY A 1074 10.95 -9.79 -25.18
CA GLY A 1074 10.93 -10.57 -26.42
C GLY A 1074 12.19 -11.40 -26.69
N ILE A 1075 13.06 -11.59 -25.69
CA ILE A 1075 14.31 -12.37 -25.83
C ILE A 1075 14.04 -13.87 -25.79
N VAL A 1076 12.97 -14.28 -25.08
CA VAL A 1076 12.49 -15.67 -25.08
C VAL A 1076 11.03 -15.69 -25.49
N ASN A 1077 10.72 -16.53 -26.47
CA ASN A 1077 9.34 -16.85 -26.84
C ASN A 1077 8.76 -17.83 -25.83
N ASP A 1078 7.43 -17.84 -25.65
CA ASP A 1078 6.75 -18.81 -24.79
C ASP A 1078 7.08 -20.26 -25.23
N GLY A 1079 7.64 -21.07 -24.32
CA GLY A 1079 8.05 -22.45 -24.60
C GLY A 1079 9.50 -22.83 -24.25
N PHE A 1080 10.19 -22.07 -23.40
CA PHE A 1080 11.46 -22.47 -22.79
C PHE A 1080 11.21 -23.22 -21.47
N SER A 1081 12.16 -24.09 -21.10
CA SER A 1081 12.13 -24.94 -19.91
C SER A 1081 11.05 -26.02 -19.86
N THR A 1082 11.50 -27.24 -19.57
CA THR A 1082 10.70 -28.31 -18.98
C THR A 1082 11.21 -28.66 -17.57
N ARG A 1083 12.09 -27.85 -16.94
CA ARG A 1083 12.73 -28.23 -15.67
C ARG A 1083 12.82 -27.05 -14.71
N ALA A 1084 12.13 -27.14 -13.58
CA ALA A 1084 12.03 -26.05 -12.61
C ALA A 1084 12.37 -26.54 -11.19
N VAL A 1085 13.04 -25.70 -10.39
CA VAL A 1085 13.24 -25.92 -8.94
C VAL A 1085 12.35 -24.94 -8.18
N VAL A 1086 11.23 -25.44 -7.68
CA VAL A 1086 10.09 -24.64 -7.21
C VAL A 1086 9.62 -25.07 -5.81
N PRO A 1087 9.00 -24.19 -5.02
CA PRO A 1087 8.40 -24.56 -3.74
C PRO A 1087 7.28 -25.56 -3.96
N VAL A 1088 7.25 -26.60 -3.12
CA VAL A 1088 6.16 -27.59 -3.13
C VAL A 1088 5.42 -27.66 -1.81
N ASP A 1089 4.20 -28.20 -1.85
CA ASP A 1089 3.46 -28.63 -0.66
C ASP A 1089 4.01 -29.95 -0.09
N TRP A 1090 3.30 -30.52 0.89
CA TRP A 1090 3.70 -31.77 1.53
C TRP A 1090 3.61 -32.98 0.60
N ASP A 1091 2.65 -32.96 -0.33
CA ASP A 1091 2.38 -34.02 -1.29
C ASP A 1091 3.39 -33.97 -2.47
N GLY A 1092 3.76 -32.76 -2.88
CA GLY A 1092 4.79 -32.49 -3.90
C GLY A 1092 4.36 -31.55 -5.02
N ASN A 1093 3.19 -30.94 -4.95
CA ASN A 1093 2.66 -30.07 -6.00
C ASN A 1093 3.32 -28.67 -5.90
N PRO A 1094 3.57 -27.97 -7.03
CA PRO A 1094 4.02 -26.57 -7.01
C PRO A 1094 3.07 -25.67 -6.23
N ILE A 1095 3.60 -24.85 -5.32
CA ILE A 1095 2.82 -23.79 -4.66
C ILE A 1095 2.96 -22.49 -5.46
N SER A 1096 1.86 -22.05 -6.07
CA SER A 1096 1.72 -20.68 -6.53
C SER A 1096 1.33 -19.75 -5.36
N GLY A 1097 1.91 -18.55 -5.31
CA GLY A 1097 1.52 -17.53 -4.32
C GLY A 1097 2.68 -16.74 -3.71
N GLU A 1098 2.50 -15.41 -3.64
CA GLU A 1098 3.52 -14.49 -3.12
C GLU A 1098 3.68 -14.54 -1.59
N THR A 1099 4.56 -15.38 -1.07
CA THR A 1099 5.01 -15.22 0.33
C THR A 1099 6.16 -14.22 0.41
N GLN A 1100 5.81 -12.94 0.53
CA GLN A 1100 6.75 -11.85 0.81
C GLN A 1100 7.22 -11.91 2.28
N ILE A 1101 8.08 -12.89 2.62
CA ILE A 1101 8.59 -13.11 3.99
C ILE A 1101 9.35 -11.87 4.45
N PHE A 1102 10.37 -11.46 3.68
CA PHE A 1102 11.31 -10.42 4.07
C PHE A 1102 10.68 -9.02 4.19
N ARG A 1103 9.51 -8.76 3.59
CA ARG A 1103 8.85 -7.43 3.59
C ARG A 1103 8.70 -6.83 4.99
N GLY A 1104 8.45 -7.66 6.01
CA GLY A 1104 8.40 -7.22 7.40
C GLY A 1104 9.74 -6.66 7.87
N TYR A 1105 10.80 -7.48 7.80
CA TYR A 1105 12.15 -7.06 8.17
C TYR A 1105 12.68 -5.91 7.31
N ALA A 1106 12.60 -6.03 5.98
CA ALA A 1106 13.13 -5.06 5.04
C ALA A 1106 12.48 -3.68 5.20
N THR A 1107 11.20 -3.62 5.58
CA THR A 1107 10.54 -2.35 5.94
C THR A 1107 11.12 -1.77 7.23
N ARG A 1108 11.33 -2.57 8.29
CA ARG A 1108 11.98 -2.10 9.52
C ARG A 1108 13.40 -1.61 9.27
N LEU A 1109 14.21 -2.39 8.55
CA LEU A 1109 15.60 -2.05 8.22
C LEU A 1109 15.68 -0.78 7.35
N ARG A 1110 14.80 -0.62 6.35
CA ARG A 1110 14.70 0.63 5.57
C ARG A 1110 14.38 1.81 6.47
N ASN A 1111 13.39 1.69 7.36
CA ASN A 1111 13.00 2.75 8.28
C ASN A 1111 14.17 3.11 9.23
N ALA A 1112 14.91 2.12 9.75
CA ALA A 1112 16.10 2.30 10.58
C ALA A 1112 17.24 3.04 9.86
N ILE A 1113 17.46 2.76 8.57
CA ILE A 1113 18.45 3.47 7.74
C ILE A 1113 18.00 4.91 7.43
N GLN A 1114 16.69 5.18 7.47
CA GLN A 1114 16.07 6.49 7.21
C GLN A 1114 15.92 7.34 8.47
N SER A 1115 15.81 6.75 9.67
CA SER A 1115 15.78 7.49 10.94
C SER A 1115 17.13 8.11 11.32
N ILE A 1116 18.23 7.65 10.71
CA ILE A 1116 19.57 8.19 10.91
C ILE A 1116 19.97 9.07 9.69
N PRO A 1117 20.26 10.37 9.88
CA PRO A 1117 20.60 11.29 8.79
C PRO A 1117 21.76 10.84 7.90
N LYS A 1118 21.73 11.23 6.61
CA LYS A 1118 22.80 10.88 5.65
C LYS A 1118 24.16 11.50 6.00
N ALA A 1119 24.13 12.69 6.59
CA ALA A 1119 25.28 13.47 7.03
C ALA A 1119 25.15 13.78 8.53
N THR A 1120 25.01 12.75 9.34
CA THR A 1120 25.14 12.89 10.80
C THR A 1120 26.59 13.19 11.16
N GLU A 1121 26.82 14.14 12.07
CA GLU A 1121 28.14 14.44 12.64
C GLU A 1121 28.48 13.50 13.81
N ASP A 1122 27.47 12.83 14.37
CA ASP A 1122 27.65 11.73 15.33
C ASP A 1122 28.25 10.50 14.63
N GLU A 1123 29.48 10.15 15.03
CA GLU A 1123 30.23 9.03 14.47
C GLU A 1123 29.61 7.66 14.80
N LEU A 1124 29.05 7.49 16.00
CA LEU A 1124 28.42 6.24 16.41
C LEU A 1124 27.14 6.01 15.61
N GLU A 1125 26.26 6.99 15.45
CA GLU A 1125 25.09 6.87 14.56
C GLU A 1125 25.49 6.67 13.09
N SER A 1126 26.59 7.29 12.64
CA SER A 1126 27.16 7.03 11.30
C SER A 1126 27.56 5.55 11.14
N ARG A 1127 28.15 4.96 12.19
CA ARG A 1127 28.55 3.54 12.25
C ARG A 1127 27.35 2.58 12.41
N VAL A 1128 26.36 2.89 13.25
CA VAL A 1128 25.06 2.19 13.29
C VAL A 1128 24.46 2.14 11.88
N ARG A 1129 24.41 3.28 11.18
CA ARG A 1129 23.88 3.37 9.82
C ARG A 1129 24.72 2.62 8.78
N LYS A 1130 26.04 2.50 8.98
CA LYS A 1130 26.93 1.64 8.17
C LYS A 1130 26.60 0.16 8.40
N ALA A 1131 26.40 -0.27 9.64
CA ALA A 1131 26.03 -1.63 10.01
C ALA A 1131 24.62 -2.03 9.52
N LEU A 1132 23.63 -1.14 9.65
CA LEU A 1132 22.29 -1.34 9.09
C LEU A 1132 22.31 -1.47 7.56
N LYS A 1133 23.25 -0.82 6.87
CA LYS A 1133 23.46 -1.02 5.42
C LYS A 1133 24.17 -2.33 5.11
N SER A 1134 25.17 -2.74 5.90
CA SER A 1134 25.84 -4.03 5.68
C SER A 1134 24.89 -5.21 5.88
N GLN A 1135 23.87 -5.07 6.73
CA GLN A 1135 22.80 -6.08 6.85
C GLN A 1135 22.26 -6.51 5.48
N TYR A 1136 21.84 -5.58 4.64
CA TYR A 1136 21.19 -5.95 3.37
C TYR A 1136 22.14 -6.29 2.23
N SER A 1137 23.38 -5.80 2.23
CA SER A 1137 24.36 -6.17 1.22
C SER A 1137 24.95 -7.56 1.49
N GLU A 1138 25.20 -7.90 2.75
CA GLU A 1138 25.88 -9.13 3.12
C GLU A 1138 24.96 -10.35 3.18
N ALA A 1139 23.72 -10.24 3.67
CA ALA A 1139 22.92 -11.45 3.94
C ALA A 1139 22.44 -12.17 2.66
N ALA A 1140 22.29 -11.48 1.54
CA ALA A 1140 22.10 -12.15 0.24
C ALA A 1140 23.31 -13.05 -0.07
N GLY A 1141 24.52 -12.52 0.05
CA GLY A 1141 25.76 -13.27 -0.10
C GLY A 1141 25.92 -14.40 0.95
N GLN A 1142 25.46 -14.22 2.19
CA GLN A 1142 25.48 -15.29 3.19
C GLN A 1142 24.43 -16.39 2.89
N MET A 1143 23.20 -16.04 2.50
CA MET A 1143 22.18 -17.01 2.10
C MET A 1143 22.59 -17.84 0.87
N GLY A 1144 23.44 -17.28 -0.01
CA GLY A 1144 24.05 -17.98 -1.14
C GLY A 1144 25.13 -19.00 -0.79
N ARG A 1145 25.64 -19.06 0.46
CA ARG A 1145 26.68 -20.03 0.86
C ARG A 1145 26.05 -21.34 1.32
N ILE A 1146 26.46 -22.46 0.70
CA ILE A 1146 26.11 -23.85 1.10
C ILE A 1146 26.15 -23.99 2.63
N GLU A 1147 27.28 -23.60 3.21
CA GLU A 1147 27.63 -23.84 4.62
C GLU A 1147 27.35 -22.64 5.54
N SER A 1148 26.44 -21.73 5.15
CA SER A 1148 25.99 -20.63 6.02
C SER A 1148 25.41 -21.16 7.33
N PRO A 1149 26.02 -20.90 8.51
CA PRO A 1149 25.55 -21.45 9.79
C PRO A 1149 24.26 -20.78 10.27
N TRP A 1150 23.96 -19.57 9.77
CA TRP A 1150 22.79 -18.77 10.16
C TRP A 1150 21.54 -19.13 9.36
N LEU A 1151 21.70 -19.20 8.03
CA LEU A 1151 20.63 -19.46 7.05
C LEU A 1151 21.27 -19.72 5.67
N SER A 1152 21.08 -20.92 5.11
CA SER A 1152 21.47 -21.28 3.74
C SER A 1152 20.19 -21.44 2.90
N ARG A 1153 20.00 -20.53 1.94
CA ARG A 1153 18.87 -20.44 1.00
C ARG A 1153 19.34 -19.74 -0.28
N PRO A 1154 20.10 -20.43 -1.15
CA PRO A 1154 20.66 -19.81 -2.34
C PRO A 1154 19.58 -19.39 -3.35
N ASP A 1155 18.42 -20.06 -3.32
CA ASP A 1155 17.21 -19.66 -4.04
C ASP A 1155 16.68 -18.29 -3.58
N TRP A 1156 16.69 -18.01 -2.27
CA TRP A 1156 16.33 -16.69 -1.73
C TRP A 1156 17.37 -15.62 -2.05
N SER A 1157 18.66 -15.99 -2.10
CA SER A 1157 19.71 -15.09 -2.57
C SER A 1157 19.48 -14.71 -4.05
N MET A 1158 19.30 -15.71 -4.92
CA MET A 1158 18.98 -15.49 -6.34
C MET A 1158 17.72 -14.66 -6.54
N ALA A 1159 16.67 -14.85 -5.72
CA ALA A 1159 15.47 -14.00 -5.79
C ALA A 1159 15.79 -12.50 -5.56
N ILE A 1160 16.70 -12.19 -4.62
CA ILE A 1160 17.17 -10.83 -4.36
C ILE A 1160 18.10 -10.33 -5.48
N THR A 1161 19.11 -11.11 -5.89
CA THR A 1161 20.10 -10.64 -6.87
C THR A 1161 19.52 -10.54 -8.28
N SER A 1162 18.75 -11.53 -8.75
CA SER A 1162 18.03 -11.47 -10.03
C SER A 1162 16.99 -10.35 -10.04
N GLY A 1163 16.23 -10.13 -8.97
CA GLY A 1163 15.24 -9.03 -8.94
C GLY A 1163 15.89 -7.63 -8.92
N SER A 1164 17.01 -7.48 -8.21
CA SER A 1164 17.82 -6.25 -8.21
C SER A 1164 18.36 -5.97 -9.61
N ARG A 1165 18.99 -6.98 -10.21
CA ARG A 1165 19.48 -6.96 -11.59
C ARG A 1165 18.39 -6.60 -12.59
N VAL A 1166 17.21 -7.23 -12.49
CA VAL A 1166 16.05 -6.96 -13.36
C VAL A 1166 15.56 -5.52 -13.21
N ASN A 1167 15.55 -4.95 -12.00
CA ASN A 1167 15.16 -3.56 -11.80
C ASN A 1167 16.17 -2.57 -12.42
N THR A 1168 17.48 -2.85 -12.31
CA THR A 1168 18.52 -2.10 -13.03
C THR A 1168 18.36 -2.20 -14.54
N LEU A 1169 18.18 -3.42 -15.08
CA LEU A 1169 17.97 -3.63 -16.52
C LEU A 1169 16.67 -3.01 -17.04
N ARG A 1170 15.57 -3.05 -16.27
CA ARG A 1170 14.31 -2.35 -16.61
C ARG A 1170 14.51 -0.83 -16.70
N THR A 1171 15.41 -0.24 -15.93
CA THR A 1171 15.79 1.17 -16.10
C THR A 1171 16.61 1.36 -17.38
N VAL A 1172 17.62 0.53 -17.59
CA VAL A 1172 18.50 0.61 -18.77
C VAL A 1172 17.75 0.47 -20.10
N VAL A 1173 16.85 -0.52 -20.21
CA VAL A 1173 15.99 -0.71 -21.39
C VAL A 1173 15.09 0.52 -21.61
N LYS A 1174 14.40 1.01 -20.57
CA LYS A 1174 13.56 2.21 -20.69
C LYS A 1174 14.34 3.47 -21.07
N VAL A 1175 15.59 3.61 -20.65
CA VAL A 1175 16.47 4.71 -21.10
C VAL A 1175 16.82 4.53 -22.58
N TYR A 1176 17.13 3.30 -23.02
CA TYR A 1176 17.37 3.02 -24.44
C TYR A 1176 16.12 3.32 -25.29
N ASP A 1177 14.95 2.79 -24.92
CA ASP A 1177 13.67 3.02 -25.61
C ASP A 1177 13.35 4.52 -25.77
N ALA A 1178 13.69 5.34 -24.76
CA ALA A 1178 13.42 6.77 -24.75
C ALA A 1178 14.51 7.65 -25.39
N THR A 1179 15.70 7.12 -25.71
CA THR A 1179 16.87 7.94 -26.11
C THR A 1179 17.74 7.36 -27.23
N GLY A 1180 17.56 6.09 -27.59
CA GLY A 1180 18.46 5.33 -28.46
C GLY A 1180 19.84 5.04 -27.86
N LYS A 1181 20.05 5.21 -26.55
CA LYS A 1181 21.37 5.11 -25.90
C LYS A 1181 21.47 4.05 -24.83
N TRP A 1182 22.40 3.12 -25.03
CA TRP A 1182 22.91 2.23 -23.99
C TRP A 1182 23.86 2.96 -23.02
N PRO A 1183 24.03 2.47 -21.78
CA PRO A 1183 25.08 2.94 -20.89
C PRO A 1183 26.49 2.56 -21.42
N LEU A 1184 27.51 3.20 -20.87
CA LEU A 1184 28.93 2.90 -21.11
C LEU A 1184 29.37 1.65 -20.32
N GLU A 1185 28.90 1.54 -19.09
CA GLU A 1185 29.16 0.43 -18.18
C GLU A 1185 27.94 0.19 -17.30
N ILE A 1186 27.67 -1.08 -16.99
CA ILE A 1186 26.83 -1.49 -15.88
C ILE A 1186 27.72 -2.22 -14.89
N ALA A 1187 27.64 -1.83 -13.62
CA ALA A 1187 28.14 -2.56 -12.48
C ALA A 1187 26.93 -3.08 -11.66
N SER A 1188 27.19 -3.91 -10.64
CA SER A 1188 26.17 -4.68 -9.91
C SER A 1188 24.92 -3.89 -9.50
N ASP A 1189 25.10 -2.65 -9.06
CA ASP A 1189 24.10 -1.71 -8.56
C ASP A 1189 24.07 -0.35 -9.29
N ALA A 1190 25.04 -0.09 -10.19
CA ALA A 1190 25.25 1.23 -10.80
C ALA A 1190 25.37 1.23 -12.33
N ILE A 1191 24.79 2.25 -12.96
CA ILE A 1191 24.75 2.44 -14.43
C ILE A 1191 25.45 3.75 -14.80
N TYR A 1192 26.36 3.69 -15.78
CA TYR A 1192 27.20 4.81 -16.19
C TYR A 1192 26.80 5.29 -17.58
N TYR A 1193 26.41 6.56 -17.70
CA TYR A 1193 26.02 7.16 -18.98
C TYR A 1193 26.97 8.26 -19.41
N GLU A 1194 27.14 8.40 -20.72
CA GLU A 1194 27.75 9.57 -21.34
C GLU A 1194 26.79 10.76 -21.28
N THR A 1195 27.33 11.93 -20.96
CA THR A 1195 26.57 13.15 -20.65
C THR A 1195 27.31 14.40 -21.17
N ASN A 1196 26.57 15.49 -21.36
CA ASN A 1196 27.11 16.74 -21.92
C ASN A 1196 27.82 17.63 -20.89
N GLY A 1197 27.70 17.34 -19.59
CA GLY A 1197 28.25 18.13 -18.49
C GLY A 1197 28.28 17.34 -17.17
N PRO A 1198 28.78 17.93 -16.08
CA PRO A 1198 29.03 17.23 -14.82
C PRO A 1198 27.78 17.02 -13.94
N ASP A 1199 26.71 17.79 -14.13
CA ASP A 1199 25.57 17.79 -13.21
C ASP A 1199 24.62 16.59 -13.45
N PRO A 1200 24.36 15.75 -12.42
CA PRO A 1200 23.54 14.53 -12.54
C PRO A 1200 22.03 14.79 -12.57
N GLU A 1201 21.56 16.00 -12.27
CA GLU A 1201 20.17 16.39 -12.45
C GLU A 1201 19.95 17.10 -13.78
N GLU A 1202 20.85 18.01 -14.17
CA GLU A 1202 20.75 18.74 -15.45
C GLU A 1202 21.00 17.83 -16.66
N HIS A 1203 21.94 16.89 -16.56
CA HIS A 1203 22.34 16.01 -17.66
C HIS A 1203 21.93 14.54 -17.47
N ASN A 1204 20.87 14.31 -16.70
CA ASN A 1204 20.21 13.02 -16.62
C ASN A 1204 19.71 12.59 -18.02
N PRO A 1205 20.18 11.45 -18.58
CA PRO A 1205 19.89 11.08 -19.96
C PRO A 1205 18.39 10.82 -20.22
N ALA A 1206 17.62 10.46 -19.18
CA ALA A 1206 16.17 10.32 -19.26
C ALA A 1206 15.53 10.71 -17.91
N ARG A 1207 15.44 12.02 -17.66
CA ARG A 1207 14.88 12.59 -16.42
C ARG A 1207 13.43 12.11 -16.21
N GLY A 1208 13.21 11.40 -15.11
CA GLY A 1208 11.94 10.74 -14.79
C GLY A 1208 11.97 9.20 -14.91
N ILE A 1209 12.83 8.66 -15.78
CA ILE A 1209 13.13 7.22 -15.85
C ILE A 1209 14.23 6.90 -14.83
N ILE A 1210 15.40 7.55 -14.96
CA ILE A 1210 16.40 7.56 -13.89
C ILE A 1210 15.93 8.56 -12.84
N LYS A 1211 15.28 8.06 -11.79
CA LYS A 1211 14.81 8.87 -10.65
C LYS A 1211 15.98 9.26 -9.76
N TYR A 1212 16.64 10.36 -10.09
CA TYR A 1212 17.75 10.90 -9.32
C TYR A 1212 17.25 11.50 -7.98
N ASP A 1213 17.92 11.15 -6.88
CA ASP A 1213 17.81 11.81 -5.58
C ASP A 1213 19.10 11.53 -4.77
N ASP A 1214 19.79 12.59 -4.36
CA ASP A 1214 20.97 12.52 -3.51
C ASP A 1214 20.80 13.31 -2.20
N THR A 1215 19.65 13.93 -1.95
CA THR A 1215 19.35 14.58 -0.67
C THR A 1215 18.77 13.56 0.32
N GLU A 1216 17.88 12.67 -0.15
CA GLU A 1216 17.22 11.67 0.68
C GLU A 1216 17.50 10.23 0.23
N VAL A 1217 17.53 9.30 1.19
CA VAL A 1217 17.66 7.87 0.90
C VAL A 1217 16.30 7.29 0.50
N LYS A 1218 15.82 7.66 -0.69
CA LYS A 1218 14.59 7.10 -1.27
C LYS A 1218 14.88 5.73 -1.91
N LEU A 1219 14.02 4.75 -1.60
CA LEU A 1219 14.13 3.39 -2.12
C LEU A 1219 13.85 3.38 -3.63
N GLY A 1220 14.73 2.77 -4.42
CA GLY A 1220 14.56 2.71 -5.88
C GLY A 1220 14.84 4.04 -6.61
N HIS A 1221 15.42 5.03 -5.92
CA HIS A 1221 16.03 6.21 -6.55
C HIS A 1221 17.54 5.98 -6.74
N TYR A 1222 18.11 6.66 -7.73
CA TYR A 1222 19.53 6.66 -8.02
C TYR A 1222 20.22 7.86 -7.37
N LYS A 1223 21.41 7.66 -6.80
CA LYS A 1223 22.33 8.74 -6.41
C LYS A 1223 23.51 8.85 -7.37
N CYS A 1224 24.24 9.96 -7.32
CA CYS A 1224 25.50 10.10 -8.04
C CYS A 1224 26.63 9.50 -7.20
N ILE A 1225 27.40 8.56 -7.77
CA ILE A 1225 28.63 8.02 -7.16
C ILE A 1225 29.90 8.42 -7.90
N GLN A 1226 29.75 8.97 -9.11
CA GLN A 1226 30.83 9.55 -9.88
C GLN A 1226 30.26 10.53 -10.90
N SER A 1227 30.84 11.73 -10.96
CA SER A 1227 30.82 12.60 -12.13
C SER A 1227 32.26 12.98 -12.45
N GLY A 1228 32.59 13.10 -13.73
CA GLY A 1228 33.94 13.38 -14.22
C GLY A 1228 34.02 13.28 -15.73
N THR A 1229 35.13 13.68 -16.33
CA THR A 1229 35.35 13.53 -17.77
C THR A 1229 35.51 12.05 -18.15
N MET A 1230 35.24 11.72 -19.42
CA MET A 1230 35.49 10.38 -19.97
C MET A 1230 36.95 9.92 -19.75
N ALA A 1231 37.91 10.84 -19.80
CA ALA A 1231 39.32 10.54 -19.53
C ALA A 1231 39.58 10.10 -18.08
N GLU A 1232 39.06 10.84 -17.09
CA GLU A 1232 39.16 10.50 -15.67
C GLU A 1232 38.41 9.21 -15.35
N TYR A 1233 37.26 8.99 -16.00
CA TYR A 1233 36.49 7.75 -15.91
C TYR A 1233 37.31 6.54 -16.38
N ILE A 1234 37.88 6.60 -17.60
CA ILE A 1234 38.73 5.55 -18.17
C ILE A 1234 39.97 5.33 -17.30
N GLU A 1235 40.65 6.38 -16.82
CA GLU A 1235 41.84 6.22 -15.98
C GLU A 1235 41.51 5.53 -14.66
N LYS A 1236 40.49 6.01 -13.92
CA LYS A 1236 40.04 5.44 -12.65
C LYS A 1236 39.60 3.99 -12.81
N ARG A 1237 38.84 3.68 -13.85
CA ARG A 1237 38.36 2.32 -14.16
C ARG A 1237 39.51 1.41 -14.61
N SER A 1238 40.50 1.90 -15.35
CA SER A 1238 41.66 1.10 -15.81
C SER A 1238 42.52 0.55 -14.66
N LYS A 1239 42.49 1.21 -13.49
CA LYS A 1239 43.16 0.76 -12.26
C LYS A 1239 42.36 -0.34 -11.56
N VAL A 1240 41.02 -0.17 -11.49
CA VAL A 1240 40.08 -1.12 -10.87
C VAL A 1240 39.93 -2.42 -11.69
N TRP A 1241 40.35 -2.44 -12.95
CA TRP A 1241 40.18 -3.58 -13.88
C TRP A 1241 41.51 -4.28 -14.23
N LYS A 1242 42.60 -4.00 -13.49
CA LYS A 1242 43.91 -4.66 -13.61
C LYS A 1242 44.25 -5.56 -12.41
N GLY A 1243 43.31 -5.71 -11.47
CA GLY A 1243 43.30 -6.67 -10.37
C GLY A 1243 41.89 -7.23 -10.22
#